data_AF-A0A7Y3GHD5-F1
#
_entry.id   AF-A0A7Y3GHD5-F1
#
_cell.length_a   1.000
_cell.length_b   1.000
_cell.length_c   1.000
_cell.angle_alpha   90.00
_cell.angle_beta   90.00
_cell.angle_gamma   90.00
#
_symmetry.space_group_name_H-M   'P 1'
#
loop_
_entity.id
_entity.type
_entity.pdbx_description
1 polymer ?
#
loop_
_entity_poly.entity_id
_entity_poly.type
_entity_poly.pdbx_seq_one_letter_code
_entity_poly.pdbx_strand_id
1 'polypeptide(L)'
;NPKPWESQQIGFLRKYSNYLTPRRGFTTDTLTLGVAYTINFVLNLIVLVLIFSAVLTLPIIAVKIYSWIESIGSANSYYMVVAAVALLMAALICAFTATKGSTAEKNKLNCVIGFVVFFLLTCISLSIALWQTPKPLLAEEWYMWSFYTGLLFGLALLFGRTLTGSIKDLTTADSGTRWRHSQSLIWELIAALIAGFVTGPLLYAAASFLGKWSSDAVSGHWQVAVWGLPIVVFIFAAATIAYSGIAGRDQDEYLREWTFRLWALLAKYTCAIGILLFIVVYGPLLLMKAETYISTYLSTYLTIGWLIATIGGVLAGKSEWLQAKNHRRTIKLAITVAPYLFIAGLVMFLSWGLHAVWTAFLVWLKSYGIENLQMVPDGPAQVVYWKQLNQLLDFWFIPLAGFIVFFLSALVLSYRLGVNEFSLHALYGNRLVRAYLGASNPDSISNPGNSKRDRITFFNPSDNNVRLNFLSSFQDRFVIYPGPFTIINTTLNLMQSQNLAWQKRKGASFIFSALYSGYDSDASDHEASNGLKNVANPAYVRSNKYSSQSGVSLGKAMTISGAAASPNMGYCTSTPLAFLMTVFNVRLGWWLANSIKQDRKLLKRKGPKIGISYLLLELLAKAGEKSSYVYLSDGGHFENIGIYELVKRRCRYIVACDASQDRQMKFDDLGNAIEKCRTDFGIDILIDVNQIRRQNDNGYCSWHCAVGKIRYGNVDRNAPDGTLIYIKASLTGDEPLDLARYASQYPDFPHQSTADQWFDETQFESYRRLGDHIVHAVFGNAVNNTDVRNADPDGKAAYDQMPRTDIERLFHELQEQWYPPSEAVSQLFNRHASGLEQIISQLKSNEKLRFLDLQIYPVFSKFDQELSRLKKDSRYLPESFEELRAGFYMCKQMLIFMEGVYHDLNLDREFSHPDNRGWINLFQRWAWSRMFRFTWSVTASTFGARFQKFCEQRMNFRRDEIQIGLIENGLLTGCEVTLDTIDKYSSQAAAQGASTRSPDPVNAESSGDSDTVLVDFWKAAPKKFGFNYFERRMIEDLLRTNLKPCKIFPIFIKTDDNPLKDDAHFYFNVGFVMMDLEQKQIYYFRIQNHLRQMGLARRSLRALLSHALFQQNPVCVEFIKPSPKAPEIPSTVDRLNFEHLFHSVRNEIH
;
A
#
# COMPACT_ATOMS: atom_id res chain seq x y z
N ASN A 1 -39.13 33.92 -8.55
CA ASN A 1 -39.30 33.21 -7.26
C ASN A 1 -38.64 31.84 -7.36
N PRO A 2 -37.87 31.41 -6.36
CA PRO A 2 -37.41 30.02 -6.27
C PRO A 2 -38.61 29.09 -6.07
N LYS A 3 -38.46 27.80 -6.44
CA LYS A 3 -39.45 26.77 -6.11
C LYS A 3 -39.41 26.55 -4.59
N PRO A 4 -40.56 26.51 -3.87
CA PRO A 4 -40.58 26.47 -2.40
C PRO A 4 -40.04 25.17 -1.78
N TRP A 5 -39.82 24.13 -2.60
CA TRP A 5 -39.37 22.80 -2.18
C TRP A 5 -37.90 22.52 -2.52
N GLU A 6 -37.17 23.47 -3.10
CA GLU A 6 -35.79 23.29 -3.54
C GLU A 6 -34.85 24.37 -2.98
N SER A 7 -33.72 23.93 -2.42
CA SER A 7 -32.62 24.81 -2.01
C SER A 7 -32.15 25.67 -3.20
N GLN A 8 -32.06 26.98 -2.98
CA GLN A 8 -31.61 27.92 -4.01
C GLN A 8 -30.17 27.61 -4.49
N GLN A 9 -29.35 27.02 -3.61
CA GLN A 9 -28.00 26.54 -3.89
C GLN A 9 -28.01 25.37 -4.90
N ILE A 10 -28.92 24.39 -4.73
CA ILE A 10 -29.07 23.26 -5.67
C ILE A 10 -29.59 23.76 -7.02
N GLY A 11 -30.59 24.66 -7.03
CA GLY A 11 -31.08 25.28 -8.26
C GLY A 11 -30.01 26.09 -9.01
N PHE A 12 -29.09 26.72 -8.28
CA PHE A 12 -27.93 27.39 -8.87
C PHE A 12 -26.94 26.38 -9.47
N LEU A 13 -26.60 25.31 -8.74
CA LEU A 13 -25.72 24.24 -9.25
C LEU A 13 -26.30 23.59 -10.51
N ARG A 14 -27.60 23.27 -10.55
CA ARG A 14 -28.26 22.71 -11.74
C ARG A 14 -28.14 23.64 -12.95
N LYS A 15 -28.26 24.96 -12.77
CA LYS A 15 -28.08 25.96 -13.84
C LYS A 15 -26.64 26.02 -14.39
N TYR A 16 -25.65 25.60 -13.60
CA TYR A 16 -24.24 25.54 -13.98
C TYR A 16 -23.68 24.12 -13.94
N SER A 17 -24.51 23.09 -14.14
CA SER A 17 -24.10 21.67 -14.12
C SER A 17 -22.98 21.42 -15.13
N ASN A 18 -23.17 21.93 -16.33
CA ASN A 18 -22.13 22.15 -17.32
C ASN A 18 -21.32 23.40 -16.95
N TYR A 19 -20.45 23.27 -15.94
CA TYR A 19 -19.67 24.39 -15.42
C TYR A 19 -18.64 24.90 -16.46
N LEU A 20 -18.13 24.00 -17.32
CA LEU A 20 -17.16 24.33 -18.37
C LEU A 20 -17.73 25.20 -19.49
N THR A 21 -18.90 24.91 -20.06
CA THR A 21 -19.60 25.83 -20.99
C THR A 21 -21.12 25.73 -20.79
N PRO A 22 -21.72 26.56 -19.91
CA PRO A 22 -23.13 26.45 -19.51
C PRO A 22 -24.13 26.41 -20.66
N ARG A 23 -23.78 26.97 -21.82
CA ARG A 23 -24.49 26.80 -23.09
C ARG A 23 -23.55 26.15 -24.12
N ARG A 24 -23.84 24.91 -24.53
CA ARG A 24 -23.14 24.22 -25.64
C ARG A 24 -23.46 24.88 -26.99
N GLY A 25 -22.61 24.63 -28.01
CA GLY A 25 -22.78 25.14 -29.38
C GLY A 25 -21.95 26.39 -29.69
N PHE A 26 -22.31 27.13 -30.76
CA PHE A 26 -21.62 28.37 -31.17
C PHE A 26 -22.03 29.55 -30.27
N THR A 27 -21.70 29.43 -29.00
CA THR A 27 -22.07 30.35 -27.92
C THR A 27 -20.88 31.19 -27.48
N THR A 28 -21.13 32.36 -26.90
CA THR A 28 -20.09 33.22 -26.33
C THR A 28 -19.23 32.47 -25.30
N ASP A 29 -19.83 31.66 -24.41
CA ASP A 29 -19.12 30.82 -23.43
C ASP A 29 -18.09 29.88 -24.06
N THR A 30 -18.45 29.23 -25.18
CA THR A 30 -17.63 28.25 -25.90
C THR A 30 -16.56 28.93 -26.75
N LEU A 31 -16.90 30.05 -27.41
CA LEU A 31 -15.93 30.87 -28.11
C LEU A 31 -14.91 31.50 -27.15
N THR A 32 -15.34 31.97 -25.96
CA THR A 32 -14.43 32.47 -24.92
C THR A 32 -13.49 31.38 -24.40
N LEU A 33 -13.96 30.13 -24.26
CA LEU A 33 -13.09 28.99 -23.94
C LEU A 33 -12.00 28.80 -25.01
N GLY A 34 -12.39 28.76 -26.30
CA GLY A 34 -11.47 28.60 -27.42
C GLY A 34 -10.47 29.76 -27.55
N VAL A 35 -10.94 31.01 -27.49
CA VAL A 35 -10.10 32.21 -27.59
C VAL A 35 -9.10 32.29 -26.43
N ALA A 36 -9.54 32.06 -25.19
CA ALA A 36 -8.66 32.09 -24.02
C ALA A 36 -7.63 30.95 -24.04
N TYR A 37 -8.02 29.74 -24.48
CA TYR A 37 -7.07 28.66 -24.74
C TYR A 37 -6.04 29.07 -25.80
N THR A 38 -6.48 29.58 -26.96
CA THR A 38 -5.59 29.96 -28.06
C THR A 38 -4.60 31.06 -27.66
N ILE A 39 -5.06 32.12 -26.97
CA ILE A 39 -4.18 33.19 -26.47
C ILE A 39 -3.11 32.60 -25.54
N ASN A 40 -3.52 31.81 -24.54
CA ASN A 40 -2.59 31.23 -23.58
C ASN A 40 -1.65 30.21 -24.24
N PHE A 41 -2.14 29.37 -25.15
CA PHE A 41 -1.34 28.44 -25.94
C PHE A 41 -0.29 29.16 -26.77
N VAL A 42 -0.68 30.15 -27.59
CA VAL A 42 0.24 30.91 -28.45
C VAL A 42 1.30 31.64 -27.62
N LEU A 43 0.93 32.26 -26.50
CA LEU A 43 1.89 32.96 -25.63
C LEU A 43 2.94 32.02 -25.00
N ASN A 44 2.55 30.84 -24.54
CA ASN A 44 3.53 29.84 -24.05
C ASN A 44 4.35 29.26 -25.21
N LEU A 45 3.72 29.02 -26.37
CA LEU A 45 4.39 28.46 -27.55
C LEU A 45 5.48 29.42 -28.06
N ILE A 46 5.23 30.74 -28.11
CA ILE A 46 6.24 31.74 -28.47
C ILE A 46 7.46 31.64 -27.54
N VAL A 47 7.26 31.54 -26.22
CA VAL A 47 8.35 31.38 -25.25
C VAL A 47 9.13 30.08 -25.50
N LEU A 48 8.43 28.96 -25.74
CA LEU A 48 9.07 27.67 -26.04
C LEU A 48 9.84 27.69 -27.37
N VAL A 49 9.26 28.26 -28.42
CA VAL A 49 9.91 28.42 -29.74
C VAL A 49 11.17 29.24 -29.61
N LEU A 50 11.15 30.39 -28.92
CA LEU A 50 12.35 31.20 -28.70
C LEU A 50 13.45 30.45 -27.93
N ILE A 51 13.09 29.64 -26.93
CA ILE A 51 14.06 28.79 -26.22
C ILE A 51 14.65 27.73 -27.14
N PHE A 52 13.81 27.03 -27.91
CA PHE A 52 14.28 26.01 -28.83
C PHE A 52 15.12 26.60 -29.96
N SER A 53 14.75 27.76 -30.52
CA SER A 53 15.58 28.49 -31.50
C SER A 53 16.93 28.89 -30.91
N ALA A 54 16.99 29.38 -29.66
CA ALA A 54 18.26 29.63 -28.99
C ALA A 54 19.09 28.35 -28.85
N VAL A 55 18.52 27.26 -28.34
CA VAL A 55 19.21 25.97 -28.18
C VAL A 55 19.67 25.38 -29.51
N LEU A 56 18.87 25.50 -30.58
CA LEU A 56 19.21 25.04 -31.93
C LEU A 56 20.24 25.93 -32.64
N THR A 57 20.50 27.13 -32.13
CA THR A 57 21.57 28.00 -32.63
C THR A 57 22.94 27.65 -32.01
N LEU A 58 22.97 27.06 -30.81
CA LEU A 58 24.22 26.67 -30.12
C LEU A 58 25.11 25.71 -30.94
N PRO A 59 24.59 24.68 -31.65
CA PRO A 59 25.40 23.83 -32.51
C PRO A 59 26.16 24.57 -33.62
N ILE A 60 25.57 25.62 -34.23
CA ILE A 60 26.23 26.43 -35.26
C ILE A 60 27.44 27.14 -34.66
N ILE A 61 27.29 27.71 -33.46
CA ILE A 61 28.37 28.36 -32.70
C ILE A 61 29.44 27.32 -32.30
N ALA A 62 29.04 26.12 -31.89
CA ALA A 62 29.96 25.04 -31.55
C ALA A 62 30.78 24.55 -32.76
N VAL A 63 30.17 24.47 -33.96
CA VAL A 63 30.89 24.15 -35.21
C VAL A 63 31.84 25.29 -35.61
N LYS A 64 31.52 26.56 -35.30
CA LYS A 64 32.51 27.64 -35.47
C LYS A 64 33.74 27.42 -34.59
N ILE A 65 33.55 27.07 -33.31
CA ILE A 65 34.66 26.72 -32.40
C ILE A 65 35.47 25.55 -32.97
N TYR A 66 34.80 24.53 -33.51
CA TYR A 66 35.43 23.39 -34.19
C TYR A 66 36.34 23.83 -35.34
N SER A 67 35.82 24.63 -36.28
CA SER A 67 36.59 25.17 -37.42
C SER A 67 37.72 26.12 -37.01
N TRP A 68 37.59 26.80 -35.86
CA TRP A 68 38.65 27.64 -35.31
C TRP A 68 39.80 26.80 -34.75
N ILE A 69 39.51 25.75 -33.96
CA ILE A 69 40.52 24.79 -33.49
C ILE A 69 41.25 24.13 -34.68
N GLU A 70 40.50 23.78 -35.72
CA GLU A 70 41.05 23.24 -36.96
C GLU A 70 41.99 24.22 -37.67
N SER A 71 41.62 25.49 -37.78
CA SER A 71 42.47 26.52 -38.41
C SER A 71 43.82 26.69 -37.70
N ILE A 72 43.87 26.41 -36.39
CA ILE A 72 45.10 26.38 -35.60
C ILE A 72 45.87 25.07 -35.86
N GLY A 73 45.16 23.93 -35.95
CA GLY A 73 45.73 22.61 -36.15
C GLY A 73 46.35 22.37 -37.54
N SER A 74 45.79 22.96 -38.59
CA SER A 74 46.23 22.78 -39.99
C SER A 74 47.67 23.25 -40.25
N ALA A 75 48.18 24.19 -39.46
CA ALA A 75 49.55 24.67 -39.53
C ALA A 75 50.55 23.83 -38.71
N ASN A 76 50.08 22.96 -37.80
CA ASN A 76 50.89 22.46 -36.68
C ASN A 76 50.38 21.13 -36.10
N SER A 77 50.26 20.10 -36.95
CA SER A 77 49.78 18.74 -36.58
C SER A 77 50.51 18.13 -35.35
N TYR A 78 51.81 18.36 -35.22
CA TYR A 78 52.62 17.97 -34.06
C TYR A 78 52.06 18.49 -32.72
N TYR A 79 51.60 19.74 -32.68
CA TYR A 79 51.08 20.37 -31.47
C TYR A 79 49.70 19.84 -31.07
N MET A 80 48.87 19.36 -32.03
CA MET A 80 47.62 18.66 -31.69
C MET A 80 47.87 17.30 -31.05
N VAL A 81 48.90 16.56 -31.49
CA VAL A 81 49.31 15.30 -30.84
C VAL A 81 49.84 15.56 -29.43
N VAL A 82 50.71 16.57 -29.26
CA VAL A 82 51.22 16.99 -27.95
C VAL A 82 50.08 17.46 -27.02
N ALA A 83 49.10 18.22 -27.54
CA ALA A 83 47.92 18.64 -26.79
C ALA A 83 47.02 17.46 -26.41
N ALA A 84 46.78 16.50 -27.31
CA ALA A 84 46.01 15.30 -27.02
C ALA A 84 46.67 14.45 -25.91
N VAL A 85 48.00 14.29 -25.95
CA VAL A 85 48.77 13.60 -24.90
C VAL A 85 48.74 14.38 -23.58
N ALA A 86 48.94 15.70 -23.61
CA ALA A 86 48.89 16.55 -22.42
C ALA A 86 47.51 16.57 -21.75
N LEU A 87 46.44 16.55 -22.54
CA LEU A 87 45.06 16.50 -22.04
C LEU A 87 44.67 15.10 -21.54
N LEU A 88 45.17 14.02 -22.16
CA LEU A 88 44.98 12.65 -21.66
C LEU A 88 45.70 12.46 -20.31
N MET A 89 46.89 13.05 -20.17
CA MET A 89 47.62 13.15 -18.89
C MET A 89 46.85 13.99 -17.86
N ALA A 90 46.31 15.16 -18.24
CA ALA A 90 45.50 15.99 -17.35
C ALA A 90 44.19 15.31 -16.91
N ALA A 91 43.57 14.53 -17.80
CA ALA A 91 42.39 13.73 -17.52
C ALA A 91 42.70 12.66 -16.46
N LEU A 92 43.80 11.91 -16.61
CA LEU A 92 44.25 10.94 -15.61
C LEU A 92 44.56 11.62 -14.26
N ILE A 93 45.25 12.76 -14.25
CA ILE A 93 45.54 13.53 -13.02
C ILE A 93 44.26 13.95 -12.30
N CYS A 94 43.24 14.42 -13.03
CA CYS A 94 41.96 14.84 -12.42
C CYS A 94 41.13 13.64 -11.92
N ALA A 95 41.15 12.51 -12.64
CA ALA A 95 40.48 11.28 -12.19
C ALA A 95 41.10 10.73 -10.89
N PHE A 96 42.43 10.74 -10.76
CA PHE A 96 43.13 10.24 -9.57
C PHE A 96 43.17 11.23 -8.39
N THR A 97 43.09 12.54 -8.61
CA THR A 97 42.95 13.51 -7.50
C THR A 97 41.55 13.49 -6.88
N ALA A 98 40.51 13.14 -7.65
CA ALA A 98 39.15 12.97 -7.12
C ALA A 98 39.02 11.80 -6.11
N THR A 99 39.87 10.78 -6.23
CA THR A 99 39.78 9.54 -5.44
C THR A 99 40.57 9.60 -4.12
N LYS A 100 41.76 10.23 -4.07
CA LYS A 100 42.55 10.36 -2.82
C LYS A 100 42.24 11.62 -1.97
N GLY A 101 41.46 12.58 -2.44
CA GLY A 101 41.22 13.85 -1.74
C GLY A 101 40.15 13.79 -0.62
N SER A 102 40.54 14.10 0.62
CA SER A 102 39.62 14.52 1.70
C SER A 102 39.59 16.05 1.77
N THR A 103 38.41 16.65 1.52
CA THR A 103 37.85 17.91 2.06
C THR A 103 36.81 18.51 1.08
N ALA A 104 35.54 18.52 1.51
CA ALA A 104 34.35 19.10 0.85
C ALA A 104 33.94 18.57 -0.56
N GLU A 105 32.70 18.08 -0.68
CA GLU A 105 32.10 17.59 -1.94
C GLU A 105 32.14 18.61 -3.10
N LYS A 106 31.98 19.91 -2.79
CA LYS A 106 32.00 20.99 -3.80
C LYS A 106 33.31 21.02 -4.60
N ASN A 107 34.43 20.76 -3.95
CA ASN A 107 35.73 20.76 -4.62
C ASN A 107 35.86 19.55 -5.56
N LYS A 108 35.36 18.38 -5.16
CA LYS A 108 35.29 17.19 -6.03
C LYS A 108 34.43 17.45 -7.27
N LEU A 109 33.26 18.09 -7.11
CA LEU A 109 32.39 18.41 -8.25
C LEU A 109 33.07 19.35 -9.26
N ASN A 110 33.77 20.39 -8.79
CA ASN A 110 34.48 21.32 -9.66
C ASN A 110 35.63 20.62 -10.43
N CYS A 111 36.38 19.72 -9.77
CA CYS A 111 37.39 18.91 -10.45
C CYS A 111 36.79 17.98 -11.51
N VAL A 112 35.64 17.35 -11.23
CA VAL A 112 34.93 16.50 -12.21
C VAL A 112 34.39 17.30 -13.38
N ILE A 113 33.85 18.51 -13.15
CA ILE A 113 33.41 19.40 -14.25
C ILE A 113 34.61 19.82 -15.10
N GLY A 114 35.73 20.21 -14.48
CA GLY A 114 36.97 20.53 -15.18
C GLY A 114 37.45 19.37 -16.04
N PHE A 115 37.54 18.16 -15.47
CA PHE A 115 37.85 16.92 -16.19
C PHE A 115 36.95 16.73 -17.42
N VAL A 116 35.62 16.83 -17.26
CA VAL A 116 34.67 16.62 -18.36
C VAL A 116 34.87 17.64 -19.48
N VAL A 117 35.08 18.92 -19.14
CA VAL A 117 35.32 19.98 -20.14
C VAL A 117 36.64 19.73 -20.89
N PHE A 118 37.74 19.47 -20.17
CA PHE A 118 39.03 19.17 -20.81
C PHE A 118 38.96 17.91 -21.67
N PHE A 119 38.34 16.83 -21.18
CA PHE A 119 38.18 15.58 -21.92
C PHE A 119 37.38 15.77 -23.22
N LEU A 120 36.27 16.51 -23.19
CA LEU A 120 35.49 16.81 -24.40
C LEU A 120 36.29 17.66 -25.40
N LEU A 121 37.09 18.62 -24.94
CA LEU A 121 38.02 19.36 -25.79
C LEU A 121 39.09 18.43 -26.42
N THR A 122 39.63 17.46 -25.67
CA THR A 122 40.53 16.43 -26.20
C THR A 122 39.88 15.64 -27.33
N CYS A 123 38.63 15.20 -27.12
CA CYS A 123 37.92 14.42 -28.12
C CYS A 123 37.62 15.23 -29.38
N ILE A 124 37.33 16.53 -29.25
CA ILE A 124 37.21 17.46 -30.38
C ILE A 124 38.55 17.56 -31.14
N SER A 125 39.64 17.92 -30.47
CA SER A 125 40.97 18.05 -31.10
C SER A 125 41.44 16.75 -31.74
N LEU A 126 41.23 15.60 -31.09
CA LEU A 126 41.57 14.31 -31.67
C LEU A 126 40.70 13.97 -32.88
N SER A 127 39.40 14.31 -32.88
CA SER A 127 38.55 14.11 -34.06
C SER A 127 39.00 14.94 -35.27
N ILE A 128 39.49 16.16 -35.05
CA ILE A 128 40.09 17.02 -36.09
C ILE A 128 41.38 16.36 -36.60
N ALA A 129 42.27 15.91 -35.71
CA ALA A 129 43.51 15.24 -36.08
C ALA A 129 43.29 13.94 -36.88
N LEU A 130 42.31 13.11 -36.48
CA LEU A 130 41.92 11.88 -37.19
C LEU A 130 41.34 12.19 -38.59
N TRP A 131 40.61 13.29 -38.74
CA TRP A 131 40.08 13.73 -40.02
C TRP A 131 41.15 14.32 -40.95
N GLN A 132 42.09 15.08 -40.40
CA GLN A 132 43.24 15.67 -41.13
C GLN A 132 44.41 14.68 -41.32
N THR A 133 44.25 13.41 -40.96
CA THR A 133 45.34 12.42 -41.04
C THR A 133 45.82 12.28 -42.50
N PRO A 134 47.12 12.50 -42.79
CA PRO A 134 47.65 12.39 -44.14
C PRO A 134 47.44 10.99 -44.72
N LYS A 135 47.09 10.90 -46.01
CA LYS A 135 46.94 9.61 -46.73
C LYS A 135 48.16 8.66 -46.58
N PRO A 136 49.42 9.14 -46.51
CA PRO A 136 50.56 8.27 -46.19
C PRO A 136 50.52 7.64 -44.79
N LEU A 137 50.01 8.35 -43.77
CA LEU A 137 49.83 7.80 -42.41
C LEU A 137 48.68 6.79 -42.32
N LEU A 138 47.67 6.94 -43.18
CA LEU A 138 46.61 5.96 -43.40
C LEU A 138 47.05 4.76 -44.25
N ALA A 139 48.23 4.82 -44.87
CA ALA A 139 48.86 3.70 -45.58
C ALA A 139 49.81 2.89 -44.67
N GLU A 140 50.06 3.35 -43.43
CA GLU A 140 50.61 2.47 -42.40
C GLU A 140 49.57 1.43 -41.99
N GLU A 141 50.01 0.18 -41.91
CA GLU A 141 49.18 -0.95 -41.48
C GLU A 141 48.63 -0.74 -40.07
N TRP A 142 47.41 -1.23 -39.85
CA TRP A 142 46.64 -1.05 -38.61
C TRP A 142 47.37 -1.45 -37.32
N TYR A 143 48.35 -2.35 -37.40
CA TYR A 143 49.16 -2.79 -36.25
C TYR A 143 50.13 -1.70 -35.73
N MET A 144 50.58 -0.76 -36.57
CA MET A 144 51.43 0.35 -36.15
C MET A 144 50.65 1.29 -35.22
N TRP A 145 49.40 1.59 -35.58
CA TRP A 145 48.48 2.33 -34.73
C TRP A 145 48.31 1.65 -33.37
N SER A 146 48.10 0.33 -33.34
CA SER A 146 48.02 -0.49 -32.11
C SER A 146 49.29 -0.42 -31.25
N PHE A 147 50.47 -0.39 -31.87
CA PHE A 147 51.75 -0.28 -31.17
C PHE A 147 51.90 1.09 -30.49
N TYR A 148 51.67 2.18 -31.22
CA TYR A 148 51.77 3.54 -30.67
C TYR A 148 50.72 3.80 -29.57
N THR A 149 49.48 3.35 -29.75
CA THR A 149 48.43 3.54 -28.73
C THR A 149 48.65 2.64 -27.51
N GLY A 150 49.16 1.41 -27.70
CA GLY A 150 49.63 0.54 -26.61
C GLY A 150 50.69 1.24 -25.76
N LEU A 151 51.76 1.73 -26.40
CA LEU A 151 52.86 2.41 -25.73
C LEU A 151 52.42 3.67 -24.98
N LEU A 152 51.62 4.53 -25.64
CA LEU A 152 51.12 5.78 -25.03
C LEU A 152 50.20 5.51 -23.83
N PHE A 153 49.30 4.53 -23.92
CA PHE A 153 48.39 4.19 -22.82
C PHE A 153 49.15 3.59 -21.62
N GLY A 154 50.15 2.73 -21.87
CA GLY A 154 51.04 2.20 -20.84
C GLY A 154 51.89 3.29 -20.15
N LEU A 155 52.48 4.22 -20.91
CA LEU A 155 53.25 5.34 -20.36
C LEU A 155 52.37 6.30 -19.54
N ALA A 156 51.15 6.58 -19.99
CA ALA A 156 50.21 7.43 -19.26
C ALA A 156 49.78 6.80 -17.93
N LEU A 157 49.61 5.47 -17.88
CA LEU A 157 49.33 4.73 -16.64
C LEU A 157 50.51 4.74 -15.66
N LEU A 158 51.75 4.53 -16.15
CA LEU A 158 52.97 4.68 -15.35
C LEU A 158 53.07 6.07 -14.73
N PHE A 159 52.79 7.12 -15.50
CA PHE A 159 52.81 8.51 -15.03
C PHE A 159 51.68 8.82 -14.02
N GLY A 160 50.51 8.21 -14.17
CA GLY A 160 49.46 8.26 -13.14
C GLY A 160 49.89 7.61 -11.82
N ARG A 161 50.64 6.48 -11.90
CA ARG A 161 51.16 5.75 -10.73
C ARG A 161 52.34 6.44 -10.04
N THR A 162 53.19 7.19 -10.76
CA THR A 162 54.25 8.02 -10.14
C THR A 162 53.65 9.17 -9.32
N LEU A 163 52.69 9.91 -9.89
CA LEU A 163 52.07 11.08 -9.26
C LEU A 163 51.21 10.74 -8.04
N THR A 164 50.56 9.58 -8.03
CA THR A 164 49.67 9.14 -6.93
C THR A 164 50.41 8.55 -5.73
N GLY A 165 51.74 8.45 -5.78
CA GLY A 165 52.56 7.92 -4.69
C GLY A 165 52.56 6.40 -4.56
N SER A 166 51.87 5.65 -5.41
CA SER A 166 51.87 4.17 -5.33
C SER A 166 53.22 3.52 -5.63
N ILE A 167 54.13 4.26 -6.27
CA ILE A 167 55.54 3.87 -6.39
C ILE A 167 56.33 4.15 -5.10
N LYS A 168 55.92 5.14 -4.28
CA LYS A 168 56.46 5.32 -2.92
C LYS A 168 55.95 4.21 -1.99
N ASP A 169 54.67 3.83 -2.09
CA ASP A 169 54.09 2.73 -1.32
C ASP A 169 54.89 1.42 -1.50
N LEU A 170 55.35 1.11 -2.73
CA LEU A 170 56.30 0.01 -3.02
C LEU A 170 57.62 0.12 -2.25
N THR A 171 58.19 1.33 -2.17
CA THR A 171 59.49 1.56 -1.49
C THR A 171 59.39 1.51 0.04
N THR A 172 58.22 1.82 0.60
CA THR A 172 57.98 1.82 2.07
C THR A 172 57.35 0.54 2.60
N ALA A 173 56.83 -0.36 1.74
CA ALA A 173 56.17 -1.59 2.15
C ALA A 173 57.15 -2.75 2.43
N ASP A 174 56.79 -3.61 3.40
CA ASP A 174 57.47 -4.86 3.72
C ASP A 174 57.49 -5.86 2.55
N SER A 175 58.43 -6.81 2.57
CA SER A 175 58.73 -7.71 1.44
C SER A 175 57.53 -8.46 0.85
N GLY A 176 56.66 -9.05 1.70
CA GLY A 176 55.47 -9.78 1.25
C GLY A 176 54.40 -8.86 0.61
N THR A 177 54.26 -7.64 1.12
CA THR A 177 53.32 -6.64 0.62
C THR A 177 53.85 -6.00 -0.67
N ARG A 178 55.16 -5.73 -0.73
CA ARG A 178 55.88 -5.25 -1.92
C ARG A 178 55.75 -6.21 -3.10
N TRP A 179 55.87 -7.52 -2.85
CA TRP A 179 55.64 -8.54 -3.89
C TRP A 179 54.24 -8.44 -4.48
N ARG A 180 53.18 -8.41 -3.64
CA ARG A 180 51.80 -8.27 -4.11
C ARG A 180 51.55 -6.96 -4.88
N HIS A 181 52.08 -5.83 -4.41
CA HIS A 181 51.98 -4.57 -5.13
C HIS A 181 52.72 -4.58 -6.48
N SER A 182 53.88 -5.24 -6.57
CA SER A 182 54.59 -5.40 -7.85
C SER A 182 53.83 -6.29 -8.84
N GLN A 183 53.16 -7.35 -8.37
CA GLN A 183 52.33 -8.20 -9.23
C GLN A 183 51.10 -7.45 -9.77
N SER A 184 50.38 -6.69 -8.94
CA SER A 184 49.26 -5.85 -9.39
C SER A 184 49.72 -4.80 -10.41
N LEU A 185 50.87 -4.16 -10.19
CA LEU A 185 51.43 -3.22 -11.16
C LEU A 185 51.78 -3.87 -12.50
N ILE A 186 52.34 -5.09 -12.51
CA ILE A 186 52.62 -5.82 -13.75
C ILE A 186 51.32 -6.16 -14.49
N TRP A 187 50.29 -6.67 -13.79
CA TRP A 187 49.00 -6.98 -14.41
C TRP A 187 48.27 -5.75 -14.94
N GLU A 188 48.32 -4.62 -14.22
CA GLU A 188 47.76 -3.36 -14.70
C GLU A 188 48.50 -2.81 -15.92
N LEU A 189 49.83 -2.97 -16.00
CA LEU A 189 50.61 -2.59 -17.18
C LEU A 189 50.31 -3.48 -18.39
N ILE A 190 50.16 -4.80 -18.17
CA ILE A 190 49.71 -5.74 -19.21
C ILE A 190 48.29 -5.36 -19.69
N ALA A 191 47.37 -5.09 -18.76
CA ALA A 191 46.02 -4.63 -19.07
C ALA A 191 46.02 -3.31 -19.85
N ALA A 192 46.88 -2.36 -19.49
CA ALA A 192 47.05 -1.07 -20.16
C ALA A 192 47.58 -1.23 -21.59
N LEU A 193 48.62 -2.06 -21.78
CA LEU A 193 49.19 -2.36 -23.10
C LEU A 193 48.18 -3.04 -24.01
N ILE A 194 47.44 -4.04 -23.52
CA ILE A 194 46.41 -4.73 -24.31
C ILE A 194 45.24 -3.81 -24.62
N ALA A 195 44.76 -3.00 -23.68
CA ALA A 195 43.71 -2.01 -23.91
C ALA A 195 44.13 -0.96 -24.96
N GLY A 196 45.35 -0.44 -24.87
CA GLY A 196 45.91 0.46 -25.88
C GLY A 196 46.06 -0.22 -27.24
N PHE A 197 46.46 -1.49 -27.29
CA PHE A 197 46.55 -2.29 -28.53
C PHE A 197 45.17 -2.51 -29.18
N VAL A 198 44.10 -2.70 -28.39
CA VAL A 198 42.71 -2.77 -28.87
C VAL A 198 42.18 -1.40 -29.32
N THR A 199 42.75 -0.31 -28.82
CA THR A 199 42.35 1.07 -29.18
C THR A 199 42.86 1.50 -30.55
N GLY A 200 44.06 1.05 -30.95
CA GLY A 200 44.68 1.41 -32.23
C GLY A 200 43.86 1.10 -33.48
N PRO A 201 43.32 -0.14 -33.66
CA PRO A 201 42.49 -0.50 -34.79
C PRO A 201 41.19 0.33 -34.85
N LEU A 202 40.64 0.69 -33.68
CA LEU A 202 39.46 1.54 -33.59
C LEU A 202 39.76 2.99 -34.01
N LEU A 203 40.91 3.54 -33.62
CA LEU A 203 41.36 4.86 -34.06
C LEU A 203 41.72 4.88 -35.56
N TYR A 204 42.35 3.83 -36.08
CA TYR A 204 42.60 3.66 -37.52
C TYR A 204 41.28 3.59 -38.31
N ALA A 205 40.29 2.83 -37.82
CA ALA A 205 38.97 2.77 -38.43
C ALA A 205 38.24 4.12 -38.37
N ALA A 206 38.38 4.87 -37.28
CA ALA A 206 37.85 6.23 -37.14
C ALA A 206 38.53 7.22 -38.10
N ALA A 207 39.86 7.21 -38.21
CA ALA A 207 40.60 8.03 -39.16
C ALA A 207 40.22 7.70 -40.62
N SER A 208 40.10 6.40 -40.94
CA SER A 208 39.64 5.93 -42.25
C SER A 208 38.19 6.31 -42.57
N PHE A 209 37.32 6.43 -41.56
CA PHE A 209 35.93 6.84 -41.72
C PHE A 209 35.81 8.36 -41.86
N LEU A 210 36.37 9.12 -40.91
CA LEU A 210 36.33 10.59 -40.91
C LEU A 210 37.11 11.17 -42.11
N GLY A 211 38.24 10.56 -42.47
CA GLY A 211 39.09 10.93 -43.60
C GLY A 211 38.39 10.86 -44.96
N LYS A 212 37.24 10.18 -45.09
CA LYS A 212 36.40 10.24 -46.31
C LYS A 212 35.91 11.65 -46.62
N TRP A 213 35.78 12.50 -45.60
CA TRP A 213 35.38 13.90 -45.73
C TRP A 213 36.57 14.86 -45.76
N SER A 214 37.83 14.39 -45.74
CA SER A 214 39.04 15.24 -45.83
C SER A 214 39.16 15.97 -47.16
N SER A 215 38.60 15.40 -48.24
CA SER A 215 38.56 16.00 -49.58
C SER A 215 37.28 16.77 -49.89
N ASP A 216 36.30 16.81 -48.97
CA ASP A 216 35.05 17.58 -49.15
C ASP A 216 35.14 18.92 -48.42
N ALA A 217 35.69 19.92 -49.11
CA ALA A 217 35.82 21.29 -48.64
C ALA A 217 34.48 22.02 -48.41
N VAL A 218 33.33 21.41 -48.75
CA VAL A 218 32.01 22.05 -48.63
C VAL A 218 31.24 21.52 -47.43
N SER A 219 31.25 20.20 -47.16
CA SER A 219 30.54 19.64 -45.99
C SER A 219 31.43 19.11 -44.86
N GLY A 220 32.74 18.91 -45.08
CA GLY A 220 33.61 18.15 -44.19
C GLY A 220 33.57 18.57 -42.72
N HIS A 221 33.78 19.85 -42.43
CA HIS A 221 33.74 20.41 -41.07
C HIS A 221 32.47 20.04 -40.28
N TRP A 222 31.31 20.04 -40.94
CA TRP A 222 30.02 19.69 -40.34
C TRP A 222 29.89 18.19 -40.08
N GLN A 223 30.33 17.34 -41.02
CA GLN A 223 30.28 15.88 -40.87
C GLN A 223 31.11 15.44 -39.66
N VAL A 224 32.32 15.98 -39.51
CA VAL A 224 33.23 15.59 -38.43
C VAL A 224 32.80 16.19 -37.09
N ALA A 225 32.20 17.39 -37.07
CA ALA A 225 31.60 17.91 -35.84
C ALA A 225 30.43 17.04 -35.32
N VAL A 226 29.59 16.48 -36.21
CA VAL A 226 28.49 15.57 -35.80
C VAL A 226 29.02 14.21 -35.33
N TRP A 227 29.90 13.57 -36.10
CA TRP A 227 30.31 12.18 -35.87
C TRP A 227 31.59 12.01 -35.06
N GLY A 228 32.53 12.93 -35.17
CA GLY A 228 33.87 12.83 -34.59
C GLY A 228 33.86 12.75 -33.06
N LEU A 229 33.14 13.66 -32.39
CA LEU A 229 33.05 13.67 -30.92
C LEU A 229 32.41 12.37 -30.37
N PRO A 230 31.24 11.89 -30.85
CA PRO A 230 30.70 10.60 -30.46
C PRO A 230 31.66 9.42 -30.68
N ILE A 231 32.25 9.31 -31.88
CA ILE A 231 33.16 8.21 -32.23
C ILE A 231 34.34 8.17 -31.26
N VAL A 232 35.02 9.29 -31.05
CA VAL A 232 36.20 9.34 -30.17
C VAL A 232 35.84 9.03 -28.71
N VAL A 233 34.72 9.54 -28.19
CA VAL A 233 34.28 9.25 -26.82
C VAL A 233 33.95 7.76 -26.64
N PHE A 234 33.29 7.12 -27.62
CA PHE A 234 32.99 5.68 -27.56
C PHE A 234 34.25 4.81 -27.69
N ILE A 235 35.27 5.24 -28.45
CA ILE A 235 36.54 4.53 -28.54
C ILE A 235 37.28 4.54 -27.20
N PHE A 236 37.38 5.68 -26.52
CA PHE A 236 37.99 5.73 -25.19
C PHE A 236 37.16 5.00 -24.11
N ALA A 237 35.82 4.97 -24.23
CA ALA A 237 34.97 4.14 -23.39
C ALA A 237 35.26 2.64 -23.60
N ALA A 238 35.38 2.19 -24.85
CA ALA A 238 35.73 0.80 -25.16
C ALA A 238 37.13 0.43 -24.65
N ALA A 239 38.12 1.32 -24.82
CA ALA A 239 39.48 1.15 -24.31
C ALA A 239 39.51 0.97 -22.78
N THR A 240 38.79 1.81 -22.05
CA THR A 240 38.75 1.74 -20.58
C THR A 240 37.91 0.57 -20.06
N ILE A 241 36.86 0.15 -20.76
CA ILE A 241 36.14 -1.10 -20.46
C ILE A 241 37.07 -2.32 -20.65
N ALA A 242 37.83 -2.36 -21.75
CA ALA A 242 38.82 -3.43 -21.98
C ALA A 242 39.89 -3.45 -20.89
N TYR A 243 40.46 -2.29 -20.54
CA TYR A 243 41.40 -2.15 -19.44
C TYR A 243 40.83 -2.67 -18.11
N SER A 244 39.63 -2.23 -17.71
CA SER A 244 38.97 -2.68 -16.47
C SER A 244 38.63 -4.18 -16.47
N GLY A 245 38.30 -4.75 -17.64
CA GLY A 245 38.05 -6.19 -17.79
C GLY A 245 39.31 -7.04 -17.60
N ILE A 246 40.45 -6.56 -18.12
CA ILE A 246 41.74 -7.30 -18.06
C ILE A 246 42.45 -7.09 -16.71
N ALA A 247 42.38 -5.89 -16.13
CA ALA A 247 42.93 -5.62 -14.79
C ALA A 247 42.16 -6.36 -13.67
N GLY A 248 40.92 -6.79 -13.94
CA GLY A 248 40.26 -7.89 -13.23
C GLY A 248 40.14 -7.71 -11.71
N ARG A 249 40.89 -8.52 -10.95
CA ARG A 249 40.85 -8.58 -9.47
C ARG A 249 41.75 -7.55 -8.78
N ASP A 250 42.66 -6.92 -9.51
CA ASP A 250 43.67 -6.01 -8.94
C ASP A 250 43.17 -4.55 -8.86
N GLN A 251 42.00 -4.24 -9.45
CA GLN A 251 41.32 -2.97 -9.27
C GLN A 251 40.36 -2.96 -8.08
N ASP A 252 40.42 -1.89 -7.30
CA ASP A 252 39.42 -1.54 -6.31
C ASP A 252 38.03 -1.40 -6.96
N GLU A 253 37.04 -2.06 -6.38
CA GLU A 253 35.66 -2.06 -6.83
C GLU A 253 35.05 -0.64 -6.84
N TYR A 254 35.47 0.21 -5.89
CA TYR A 254 35.07 1.62 -5.84
C TYR A 254 35.57 2.40 -7.06
N LEU A 255 36.82 2.20 -7.47
CA LEU A 255 37.41 2.86 -8.64
C LEU A 255 36.74 2.40 -9.95
N ARG A 256 36.41 1.10 -10.03
CA ARG A 256 35.70 0.51 -11.17
C ARG A 256 34.29 1.09 -11.33
N GLU A 257 33.50 1.11 -10.25
CA GLU A 257 32.16 1.71 -10.25
C GLU A 257 32.17 3.22 -10.53
N TRP A 258 33.12 3.96 -9.96
CA TRP A 258 33.30 5.38 -10.24
C TRP A 258 33.60 5.63 -11.73
N THR A 259 34.48 4.82 -12.33
CA THR A 259 34.85 4.90 -13.74
C THR A 259 33.66 4.60 -14.65
N PHE A 260 32.87 3.55 -14.36
CA PHE A 260 31.66 3.23 -15.12
C PHE A 260 30.60 4.33 -15.03
N ARG A 261 30.38 4.93 -13.84
CA ARG A 261 29.47 6.08 -13.68
C ARG A 261 29.92 7.30 -14.47
N LEU A 262 31.22 7.59 -14.50
CA LEU A 262 31.79 8.69 -15.28
C LEU A 262 31.57 8.47 -16.80
N TRP A 263 31.84 7.28 -17.31
CA TRP A 263 31.58 6.95 -18.72
C TRP A 263 30.11 6.99 -19.09
N ALA A 264 29.21 6.50 -18.23
CA ALA A 264 27.78 6.61 -18.43
C ALA A 264 27.30 8.07 -18.47
N LEU A 265 27.88 8.95 -17.64
CA LEU A 265 27.61 10.40 -17.69
C LEU A 265 28.13 11.03 -18.98
N LEU A 266 29.37 10.75 -19.37
CA LEU A 266 29.97 11.26 -20.61
C LEU A 266 29.17 10.81 -21.84
N ALA A 267 28.92 9.52 -21.99
CA ALA A 267 28.14 8.97 -23.11
C ALA A 267 26.75 9.60 -23.21
N LYS A 268 26.05 9.77 -22.07
CA LYS A 268 24.74 10.45 -22.02
C LYS A 268 24.79 11.88 -22.58
N TYR A 269 25.78 12.68 -22.20
CA TYR A 269 25.90 14.06 -22.69
C TYR A 269 26.39 14.12 -24.13
N THR A 270 27.34 13.27 -24.52
CA THR A 270 27.83 13.17 -25.90
C THR A 270 26.73 12.73 -26.87
N CYS A 271 25.90 11.74 -26.50
CA CYS A 271 24.72 11.38 -27.29
C CYS A 271 23.72 12.53 -27.40
N ALA A 272 23.46 13.27 -26.32
CA ALA A 272 22.55 14.42 -26.36
C ALA A 272 23.06 15.54 -27.29
N ILE A 273 24.36 15.86 -27.23
CA ILE A 273 25.02 16.84 -28.11
C ILE A 273 25.02 16.34 -29.57
N GLY A 274 25.36 15.07 -29.79
CA GLY A 274 25.38 14.45 -31.12
C GLY A 274 23.99 14.41 -31.77
N ILE A 275 22.93 14.09 -31.02
CA ILE A 275 21.53 14.16 -31.49
C ILE A 275 21.14 15.60 -31.84
N LEU A 276 21.52 16.58 -31.01
CA LEU A 276 21.22 17.99 -31.27
C LEU A 276 21.94 18.50 -32.53
N LEU A 277 23.23 18.20 -32.68
CA LEU A 277 24.03 18.48 -33.88
C LEU A 277 23.42 17.80 -35.12
N PHE A 278 23.05 16.53 -35.02
CA PHE A 278 22.40 15.78 -36.10
C PHE A 278 21.09 16.44 -36.55
N ILE A 279 20.24 16.88 -35.61
CA ILE A 279 18.99 17.55 -35.95
C ILE A 279 19.24 18.93 -36.58
N VAL A 280 20.24 19.70 -36.12
CA VAL A 280 20.56 21.01 -36.71
C VAL A 280 21.15 20.88 -38.13
N VAL A 281 22.02 19.90 -38.34
CA VAL A 281 22.78 19.73 -39.60
C VAL A 281 22.05 18.89 -40.64
N TYR A 282 21.36 17.81 -40.25
CA TYR A 282 20.62 16.96 -41.20
C TYR A 282 19.12 17.19 -41.17
N GLY A 283 18.53 17.77 -40.11
CA GLY A 283 17.10 18.02 -40.03
C GLY A 283 16.54 18.85 -41.21
N PRO A 284 17.11 20.04 -41.50
CA PRO A 284 16.70 20.83 -42.66
C PRO A 284 16.94 20.09 -43.99
N LEU A 285 18.10 19.45 -44.15
CA LEU A 285 18.46 18.71 -45.35
C LEU A 285 17.51 17.52 -45.64
N LEU A 286 17.10 16.80 -44.60
CA LEU A 286 16.14 15.69 -44.71
C LEU A 286 14.74 16.19 -45.10
N LEU A 287 14.29 17.33 -44.54
CA LEU A 287 12.99 17.92 -44.88
C LEU A 287 12.99 18.50 -46.30
N MET A 288 14.06 19.19 -46.74
CA MET A 288 14.22 19.66 -48.12
C MET A 288 14.24 18.50 -49.12
N LYS A 289 14.93 17.39 -48.79
CA LYS A 289 14.89 16.17 -49.62
C LYS A 289 13.49 15.57 -49.66
N ALA A 290 12.81 15.48 -48.51
CA ALA A 290 11.44 14.98 -48.45
C ALA A 290 10.51 15.80 -49.36
N GLU A 291 10.59 17.14 -49.34
CA GLU A 291 9.84 18.01 -50.24
C GLU A 291 10.08 17.72 -51.74
N THR A 292 11.33 17.45 -52.15
CA THR A 292 11.62 17.07 -53.54
C THR A 292 11.13 15.68 -53.96
N TYR A 293 10.86 14.76 -53.02
CA TYR A 293 10.40 13.40 -53.30
C TYR A 293 8.89 13.17 -53.00
N ILE A 294 8.25 14.09 -52.28
CA ILE A 294 6.88 13.98 -51.79
C ILE A 294 6.06 15.13 -52.37
N SER A 295 4.97 14.81 -53.09
CA SER A 295 4.14 15.84 -53.71
C SER A 295 3.61 16.87 -52.70
N THR A 296 3.47 18.12 -53.13
CA THR A 296 3.05 19.27 -52.28
C THR A 296 1.75 19.00 -51.51
N TYR A 297 0.83 18.25 -52.11
CA TYR A 297 -0.38 17.80 -51.44
C TYR A 297 -0.07 16.79 -50.32
N LEU A 298 0.76 15.77 -50.59
CA LEU A 298 1.08 14.74 -49.61
C LEU A 298 1.93 15.30 -48.45
N SER A 299 2.80 16.29 -48.65
CA SER A 299 3.53 16.95 -47.56
C SER A 299 2.59 17.74 -46.62
N THR A 300 1.54 18.35 -47.19
CA THR A 300 0.47 19.01 -46.43
C THR A 300 -0.36 18.00 -45.63
N TYR A 301 -0.72 16.85 -46.22
CA TYR A 301 -1.41 15.77 -45.51
C TYR A 301 -0.53 15.07 -44.47
N LEU A 302 0.79 14.97 -44.67
CA LEU A 302 1.72 14.40 -43.70
C LEU A 302 1.93 15.30 -42.48
N THR A 303 2.02 16.62 -42.68
CA THR A 303 2.16 17.59 -41.56
C THR A 303 0.87 17.71 -40.76
N ILE A 304 -0.28 17.86 -41.41
CA ILE A 304 -1.60 17.86 -40.76
C ILE A 304 -1.88 16.48 -40.12
N GLY A 305 -1.59 15.39 -40.82
CA GLY A 305 -1.77 14.02 -40.35
C GLY A 305 -0.89 13.67 -39.15
N TRP A 306 0.36 14.14 -39.11
CA TRP A 306 1.26 14.01 -37.96
C TRP A 306 0.76 14.79 -36.74
N LEU A 307 0.24 16.00 -36.94
CA LEU A 307 -0.39 16.80 -35.89
C LEU A 307 -1.65 16.09 -35.34
N ILE A 308 -2.54 15.64 -36.23
CA ILE A 308 -3.78 14.93 -35.87
C ILE A 308 -3.49 13.58 -35.21
N ALA A 309 -2.54 12.79 -35.70
CA ALA A 309 -2.16 11.51 -35.10
C ALA A 309 -1.54 11.70 -33.70
N THR A 310 -0.78 12.77 -33.49
CA THR A 310 -0.22 13.09 -32.17
C THR A 310 -1.31 13.57 -31.20
N ILE A 311 -2.16 14.51 -31.62
CA ILE A 311 -3.28 15.00 -30.81
C ILE A 311 -4.24 13.84 -30.48
N GLY A 312 -4.56 13.00 -31.46
CA GLY A 312 -5.33 11.78 -31.29
C GLY A 312 -4.66 10.80 -30.32
N GLY A 313 -3.34 10.63 -30.36
CA GLY A 313 -2.59 9.82 -29.39
C GLY A 313 -2.64 10.37 -27.95
N VAL A 314 -2.58 11.69 -27.77
CA VAL A 314 -2.69 12.35 -26.46
C VAL A 314 -4.11 12.26 -25.89
N LEU A 315 -5.13 12.43 -26.74
CA LEU A 315 -6.53 12.31 -26.36
C LEU A 315 -6.92 10.84 -26.07
N ALA A 316 -6.45 9.90 -26.89
CA ALA A 316 -6.65 8.46 -26.66
C ALA A 316 -5.92 7.97 -25.41
N GLY A 317 -4.73 8.52 -25.09
CA GLY A 317 -4.00 8.20 -23.87
C GLY A 317 -4.72 8.54 -22.56
N LYS A 318 -5.82 9.30 -22.62
CA LYS A 318 -6.69 9.61 -21.48
C LYS A 318 -7.95 8.76 -21.37
N SER A 319 -8.32 7.98 -22.40
CA SER A 319 -9.57 7.20 -22.38
C SER A 319 -9.35 5.73 -22.04
N GLU A 320 -10.17 5.21 -21.12
CA GLU A 320 -10.21 3.78 -20.79
C GLU A 320 -10.70 2.88 -21.96
N TRP A 321 -11.04 3.48 -23.11
CA TRP A 321 -11.31 2.77 -24.36
C TRP A 321 -10.17 1.79 -24.75
N LEU A 322 -8.95 2.04 -24.25
CA LEU A 322 -7.77 1.17 -24.41
C LEU A 322 -7.60 0.07 -23.34
N GLN A 323 -8.35 0.10 -22.22
CA GLN A 323 -8.43 -1.02 -21.27
C GLN A 323 -9.32 -2.17 -21.79
N ALA A 324 -10.11 -1.93 -22.85
CA ALA A 324 -10.76 -3.00 -23.60
C ALA A 324 -9.70 -3.98 -24.16
N LYS A 325 -9.75 -5.23 -23.71
CA LYS A 325 -8.73 -6.29 -23.87
C LYS A 325 -8.27 -6.63 -25.31
N ASN A 326 -8.94 -6.11 -26.34
CA ASN A 326 -8.83 -6.57 -27.74
C ASN A 326 -8.04 -5.65 -28.71
N HIS A 327 -7.40 -4.58 -28.26
CA HIS A 327 -6.62 -3.73 -29.17
C HIS A 327 -5.31 -4.38 -29.65
N ARG A 328 -5.15 -4.49 -30.99
CA ARG A 328 -3.97 -5.04 -31.66
C ARG A 328 -2.66 -4.41 -31.14
N ARG A 329 -1.59 -5.21 -31.00
CA ARG A 329 -0.25 -4.78 -30.52
C ARG A 329 0.26 -3.50 -31.23
N THR A 330 -0.07 -3.35 -32.51
CA THR A 330 0.28 -2.18 -33.34
C THR A 330 -0.26 -0.86 -32.79
N ILE A 331 -1.48 -0.82 -32.23
CA ILE A 331 -2.09 0.40 -31.69
C ILE A 331 -1.39 0.83 -30.39
N LYS A 332 -1.09 -0.12 -29.50
CA LYS A 332 -0.32 0.14 -28.28
C LYS A 332 1.11 0.63 -28.59
N LEU A 333 1.76 0.05 -29.60
CA LEU A 333 3.06 0.52 -30.07
C LEU A 333 2.98 1.94 -30.63
N ALA A 334 2.00 2.22 -31.49
CA ALA A 334 1.81 3.55 -32.09
C ALA A 334 1.60 4.64 -31.03
N ILE A 335 0.75 4.41 -30.03
CA ILE A 335 0.51 5.35 -28.91
C ILE A 335 1.78 5.57 -28.08
N THR A 336 2.57 4.51 -27.85
CA THR A 336 3.81 4.60 -27.07
C THR A 336 4.92 5.38 -27.80
N VAL A 337 4.97 5.27 -29.13
CA VAL A 337 6.02 5.86 -29.98
C VAL A 337 5.64 7.27 -30.48
N ALA A 338 4.36 7.57 -30.69
CA ALA A 338 3.90 8.85 -31.24
C ALA A 338 4.45 10.10 -30.52
N PRO A 339 4.54 10.17 -29.17
CA PRO A 339 5.15 11.32 -28.51
C PRO A 339 6.62 11.56 -28.88
N TYR A 340 7.40 10.50 -29.08
CA TYR A 340 8.81 10.62 -29.48
C TYR A 340 8.93 11.10 -30.94
N LEU A 341 8.07 10.61 -31.84
CA LEU A 341 8.00 11.08 -33.22
C LEU A 341 7.54 12.54 -33.32
N PHE A 342 6.67 13.00 -32.43
CA PHE A 342 6.32 14.42 -32.36
C PHE A 342 7.47 15.27 -31.84
N ILE A 343 8.18 14.84 -30.79
CA ILE A 343 9.34 15.60 -30.28
C ILE A 343 10.40 15.71 -31.38
N ALA A 344 10.74 14.62 -32.05
CA ALA A 344 11.71 14.61 -33.15
C ALA A 344 11.26 15.52 -34.32
N GLY A 345 10.02 15.35 -34.80
CA GLY A 345 9.49 16.14 -35.91
C GLY A 345 9.37 17.63 -35.60
N LEU A 346 8.98 17.99 -34.37
CA LEU A 346 8.89 19.39 -33.94
C LEU A 346 10.27 20.06 -33.93
N VAL A 347 11.29 19.40 -33.38
CA VAL A 347 12.64 19.97 -33.32
C VAL A 347 13.27 20.02 -34.72
N MET A 348 13.02 19.04 -35.59
CA MET A 348 13.42 19.10 -37.01
C MET A 348 12.73 20.25 -37.76
N PHE A 349 11.43 20.45 -37.57
CA PHE A 349 10.68 21.53 -38.21
C PHE A 349 11.14 22.92 -37.71
N LEU A 350 11.38 23.07 -36.41
CA LEU A 350 11.97 24.28 -35.84
C LEU A 350 13.39 24.53 -36.37
N SER A 351 14.19 23.48 -36.55
CA SER A 351 15.52 23.59 -37.16
C SER A 351 15.46 24.03 -38.62
N TRP A 352 14.54 23.49 -39.41
CA TRP A 352 14.31 23.89 -40.80
C TRP A 352 13.80 25.33 -40.91
N GLY A 353 12.82 25.72 -40.09
CA GLY A 353 12.32 27.09 -40.03
C GLY A 353 13.39 28.08 -39.59
N LEU A 354 14.25 27.72 -38.62
CA LEU A 354 15.39 28.52 -38.20
C LEU A 354 16.42 28.67 -39.33
N HIS A 355 16.72 27.61 -40.08
CA HIS A 355 17.58 27.68 -41.27
C HIS A 355 16.97 28.59 -42.36
N ALA A 356 15.66 28.50 -42.63
CA ALA A 356 14.99 29.38 -43.57
C ALA A 356 15.04 30.86 -43.14
N VAL A 357 14.88 31.16 -41.85
CA VAL A 357 15.06 32.51 -41.28
C VAL A 357 16.50 32.99 -41.47
N TRP A 358 17.50 32.15 -41.22
CA TRP A 358 18.90 32.50 -41.46
C TRP A 358 19.18 32.81 -42.94
N THR A 359 18.72 31.96 -43.85
CA THR A 359 18.89 32.16 -45.29
C THR A 359 18.18 33.44 -45.77
N ALA A 360 16.96 33.71 -45.32
CA ALA A 360 16.26 34.95 -45.63
C ALA A 360 16.99 36.19 -45.09
N PHE A 361 17.57 36.12 -43.89
CA PHE A 361 18.34 37.20 -43.29
C PHE A 361 19.67 37.46 -44.03
N LEU A 362 20.37 36.41 -44.48
CA LEU A 362 21.58 36.54 -45.31
C LEU A 362 21.26 37.17 -46.68
N VAL A 363 20.15 36.78 -47.32
CA VAL A 363 19.67 37.41 -48.57
C VAL A 363 19.31 38.88 -48.36
N TRP A 364 18.67 39.21 -47.24
CA TRP A 364 18.34 40.60 -46.87
C TRP A 364 19.60 41.44 -46.59
N LEU A 365 20.55 40.93 -45.81
CA LEU A 365 21.84 41.61 -45.58
C LEU A 365 22.59 41.89 -46.89
N LYS A 366 22.50 40.97 -47.85
CA LYS A 366 23.10 41.13 -49.16
C LYS A 366 22.42 42.23 -49.99
N SER A 367 21.10 42.42 -49.90
CA SER A 367 20.43 43.50 -50.63
C SER A 367 20.81 44.90 -50.14
N TYR A 368 21.40 45.00 -48.94
CA TYR A 368 22.03 46.22 -48.40
C TYR A 368 23.51 46.40 -48.79
N GLY A 369 24.06 45.56 -49.68
CA GLY A 369 25.39 45.79 -50.28
C GLY A 369 26.59 45.28 -49.46
N ILE A 370 26.41 44.30 -48.57
CA ILE A 370 27.53 43.68 -47.85
C ILE A 370 28.34 42.79 -48.81
N GLU A 371 29.46 43.33 -49.30
CA GLU A 371 30.27 42.78 -50.41
C GLU A 371 30.78 41.34 -50.17
N ASN A 372 31.02 40.97 -48.91
CA ASN A 372 31.53 39.64 -48.54
C ASN A 372 30.47 38.51 -48.65
N LEU A 373 29.19 38.81 -48.94
CA LEU A 373 28.13 37.81 -49.12
C LEU A 373 28.04 37.31 -50.58
N GLN A 374 28.77 36.23 -50.88
CA GLN A 374 28.76 35.59 -52.21
C GLN A 374 27.34 35.17 -52.64
N MET A 375 27.04 35.27 -53.95
CA MET A 375 25.86 34.61 -54.52
C MET A 375 26.09 33.10 -54.34
N VAL A 376 25.18 32.40 -53.66
CA VAL A 376 25.16 30.94 -53.77
C VAL A 376 24.57 30.64 -55.15
N PRO A 377 25.32 30.07 -56.11
CA PRO A 377 24.83 29.88 -57.47
C PRO A 377 23.70 28.86 -57.51
N ASP A 378 22.83 28.98 -58.52
CA ASP A 378 21.86 27.93 -58.83
C ASP A 378 22.56 26.59 -59.03
N GLY A 379 22.04 25.55 -58.38
CA GLY A 379 22.64 24.23 -58.35
C GLY A 379 21.82 23.26 -57.49
N PRO A 380 22.28 22.01 -57.33
CA PRO A 380 21.55 21.02 -56.55
C PRO A 380 21.31 21.52 -55.12
N ALA A 381 20.07 21.43 -54.62
CA ALA A 381 19.66 22.02 -53.35
C ALA A 381 20.56 21.62 -52.15
N GLN A 382 21.12 20.40 -52.17
CA GLN A 382 22.10 19.95 -51.18
C GLN A 382 23.41 20.77 -51.20
N VAL A 383 23.93 21.15 -52.38
CA VAL A 383 25.15 21.97 -52.50
C VAL A 383 24.89 23.41 -52.05
N VAL A 384 23.71 23.94 -52.39
CA VAL A 384 23.25 25.27 -51.95
C VAL A 384 23.15 25.31 -50.42
N TYR A 385 22.54 24.29 -49.80
CA TYR A 385 22.41 24.15 -48.35
C TYR A 385 23.75 24.22 -47.60
N TRP A 386 24.73 23.40 -48.00
CA TRP A 386 26.04 23.40 -47.33
C TRP A 386 26.79 24.73 -47.49
N LYS A 387 26.69 25.38 -48.65
CA LYS A 387 27.25 26.73 -48.86
C LYS A 387 26.60 27.78 -47.96
N GLN A 388 25.28 27.75 -47.78
CA GLN A 388 24.55 28.64 -46.86
C GLN A 388 24.95 28.40 -45.40
N LEU A 389 25.11 27.14 -44.99
CA LEU A 389 25.64 26.80 -43.67
C LEU A 389 27.05 27.35 -43.45
N ASN A 390 27.95 27.22 -44.44
CA ASN A 390 29.32 27.76 -44.32
C ASN A 390 29.32 29.29 -44.21
N GLN A 391 28.46 30.00 -44.94
CA GLN A 391 28.28 31.45 -44.75
C GLN A 391 27.87 31.81 -43.31
N LEU A 392 27.08 30.98 -42.62
CA LEU A 392 26.78 31.19 -41.19
C LEU A 392 27.99 30.95 -40.26
N LEU A 393 29.00 30.18 -40.67
CA LEU A 393 30.27 30.07 -39.96
C LEU A 393 31.19 31.26 -40.27
N ASP A 394 31.20 31.77 -41.49
CA ASP A 394 31.97 32.98 -41.84
C ASP A 394 31.44 34.19 -41.06
N PHE A 395 30.12 34.38 -41.07
CA PHE A 395 29.41 35.42 -40.33
C PHE A 395 28.90 34.93 -38.96
N TRP A 396 29.74 34.18 -38.21
CA TRP A 396 29.39 33.54 -36.92
C TRP A 396 28.78 34.47 -35.85
N PHE A 397 29.04 35.77 -35.93
CA PHE A 397 28.42 36.77 -35.05
C PHE A 397 26.91 36.91 -35.29
N ILE A 398 26.39 36.51 -36.45
CA ILE A 398 24.95 36.47 -36.76
C ILE A 398 24.25 35.38 -35.92
N PRO A 399 24.64 34.08 -35.96
CA PRO A 399 24.16 33.08 -35.02
C PRO A 399 24.33 33.49 -33.55
N LEU A 400 25.44 34.11 -33.16
CA LEU A 400 25.64 34.54 -31.76
C LEU A 400 24.67 35.66 -31.36
N ALA A 401 24.50 36.70 -32.18
CA ALA A 401 23.51 37.75 -31.95
C ALA A 401 22.10 37.17 -31.93
N GLY A 402 21.80 36.23 -32.83
CA GLY A 402 20.58 35.42 -32.86
C GLY A 402 20.28 34.73 -31.54
N PHE A 403 21.24 33.94 -31.05
CA PHE A 403 21.16 33.27 -29.75
C PHE A 403 20.84 34.26 -28.63
N ILE A 404 21.57 35.38 -28.57
CA ILE A 404 21.35 36.43 -27.56
C ILE A 404 19.94 37.03 -27.68
N VAL A 405 19.49 37.38 -28.88
CA VAL A 405 18.16 37.95 -29.13
C VAL A 405 17.06 36.97 -28.77
N PHE A 406 17.14 35.69 -29.19
CA PHE A 406 16.14 34.69 -28.84
C PHE A 406 16.11 34.41 -27.33
N PHE A 407 17.27 34.26 -26.69
CA PHE A 407 17.37 34.00 -25.26
C PHE A 407 16.87 35.17 -24.40
N LEU A 408 17.29 36.41 -24.72
CA LEU A 408 16.81 37.60 -24.02
C LEU A 408 15.33 37.84 -24.26
N SER A 409 14.82 37.62 -25.49
CA SER A 409 13.39 37.71 -25.78
C SER A 409 12.59 36.69 -24.98
N ALA A 410 13.05 35.43 -24.91
CA ALA A 410 12.43 34.40 -24.08
C ALA A 410 12.45 34.77 -22.59
N LEU A 411 13.53 35.36 -22.09
CA LEU A 411 13.66 35.80 -20.69
C LEU A 411 12.72 36.98 -20.38
N VAL A 412 12.69 38.01 -21.23
CA VAL A 412 11.79 39.18 -21.09
C VAL A 412 10.34 38.75 -21.19
N LEU A 413 9.98 37.94 -22.17
CA LEU A 413 8.63 37.39 -22.28
C LEU A 413 8.29 36.51 -21.09
N SER A 414 9.17 35.63 -20.62
CA SER A 414 8.90 34.78 -19.44
C SER A 414 8.91 35.52 -18.09
N TYR A 415 9.45 36.74 -18.04
CA TYR A 415 9.29 37.65 -16.90
C TYR A 415 7.94 38.38 -16.93
N ARG A 416 7.39 38.65 -18.11
CA ARG A 416 6.07 39.29 -18.29
C ARG A 416 4.91 38.28 -18.29
N LEU A 417 5.16 37.07 -18.78
CA LEU A 417 4.26 35.94 -18.86
C LEU A 417 4.57 34.98 -17.70
N GLY A 418 3.94 35.20 -16.55
CA GLY A 418 4.11 34.32 -15.40
C GLY A 418 3.62 32.90 -15.71
N VAL A 419 4.46 31.91 -15.42
CA VAL A 419 4.21 30.49 -15.78
C VAL A 419 2.85 29.99 -15.30
N ASN A 420 2.37 30.46 -14.16
CA ASN A 420 1.06 30.07 -13.62
C ASN A 420 -0.12 30.81 -14.28
N GLU A 421 0.03 32.10 -14.60
CA GLU A 421 -1.08 32.94 -15.06
C GLU A 421 -1.54 32.59 -16.48
N PHE A 422 -0.60 32.27 -17.38
CA PHE A 422 -0.90 31.91 -18.78
C PHE A 422 -1.14 30.41 -18.98
N SER A 423 -1.50 29.68 -17.92
CA SER A 423 -1.92 28.27 -17.98
C SER A 423 -3.42 28.13 -18.25
N LEU A 424 -3.94 26.90 -18.34
CA LEU A 424 -5.39 26.67 -18.32
C LEU A 424 -6.00 26.71 -16.92
N HIS A 425 -5.17 26.69 -15.86
CA HIS A 425 -5.63 26.65 -14.46
C HIS A 425 -6.56 27.81 -14.12
N ALA A 426 -6.22 29.04 -14.53
CA ALA A 426 -7.03 30.22 -14.19
C ALA A 426 -8.43 30.16 -14.82
N LEU A 427 -8.54 29.66 -16.05
CA LEU A 427 -9.81 29.48 -16.75
C LEU A 427 -10.65 28.39 -16.08
N TYR A 428 -10.04 27.23 -15.80
CA TYR A 428 -10.67 26.10 -15.13
C TYR A 428 -11.19 26.50 -13.74
N GLY A 429 -10.32 27.12 -12.93
CA GLY A 429 -10.64 27.54 -11.57
C GLY A 429 -11.71 28.61 -11.47
N ASN A 430 -11.73 29.60 -12.37
CA ASN A 430 -12.81 30.60 -12.40
C ASN A 430 -14.17 29.94 -12.68
N ARG A 431 -14.23 28.89 -13.49
CA ARG A 431 -15.47 28.15 -13.77
C ARG A 431 -15.90 27.26 -12.59
N LEU A 432 -14.96 26.58 -11.91
CA LEU A 432 -15.23 25.87 -10.66
C LEU A 432 -15.74 26.81 -9.55
N VAL A 433 -15.04 27.93 -9.32
CA VAL A 433 -15.44 28.94 -8.33
C VAL A 433 -16.84 29.47 -8.62
N ARG A 434 -17.14 29.81 -9.88
CA ARG A 434 -18.46 30.28 -10.29
C ARG A 434 -19.55 29.24 -10.00
N ALA A 435 -19.31 27.97 -10.31
CA ALA A 435 -20.31 26.91 -10.12
C ALA A 435 -20.51 26.57 -8.64
N TYR A 436 -19.43 26.22 -7.92
CA TYR A 436 -19.52 25.66 -6.57
C TYR A 436 -19.49 26.73 -5.47
N LEU A 437 -18.56 27.70 -5.51
CA LEU A 437 -18.51 28.75 -4.49
C LEU A 437 -19.56 29.85 -4.74
N GLY A 438 -19.90 30.11 -6.00
CA GLY A 438 -21.03 30.98 -6.38
C GLY A 438 -22.38 30.43 -5.88
N ALA A 439 -22.55 29.11 -5.82
CA ALA A 439 -23.71 28.46 -5.21
C ALA A 439 -23.77 28.60 -3.68
N SER A 440 -22.66 28.96 -3.01
CA SER A 440 -22.62 29.21 -1.57
C SER A 440 -22.63 30.69 -1.20
N ASN A 441 -22.51 31.60 -2.18
CA ASN A 441 -22.46 33.05 -1.94
C ASN A 441 -23.86 33.69 -2.04
N PRO A 442 -24.46 34.21 -0.94
CA PRO A 442 -25.79 34.81 -0.96
C PRO A 442 -25.94 35.98 -1.95
N ASP A 443 -24.92 36.81 -2.16
CA ASP A 443 -24.93 37.91 -3.15
C ASP A 443 -25.14 37.36 -4.58
N SER A 444 -24.55 36.19 -4.86
CA SER A 444 -24.61 35.51 -6.16
C SER A 444 -25.94 34.77 -6.39
N ILE A 445 -26.62 34.34 -5.33
CA ILE A 445 -27.93 33.66 -5.40
C ILE A 445 -29.08 34.68 -5.45
N SER A 446 -29.11 35.62 -4.49
CA SER A 446 -30.26 36.49 -4.21
C SER A 446 -30.47 37.59 -5.25
N ASN A 447 -29.39 38.18 -5.78
CA ASN A 447 -29.46 39.33 -6.68
C ASN A 447 -28.81 39.03 -8.04
N PRO A 448 -29.42 38.17 -8.89
CA PRO A 448 -28.81 37.73 -10.14
C PRO A 448 -28.54 38.85 -11.16
N GLY A 449 -29.20 40.01 -11.04
CA GLY A 449 -29.00 41.20 -11.88
C GLY A 449 -28.16 42.33 -11.27
N ASN A 450 -27.50 42.14 -10.11
CA ASN A 450 -26.79 43.21 -9.42
C ASN A 450 -25.50 43.65 -10.16
N SER A 451 -25.11 44.92 -10.03
CA SER A 451 -23.99 45.54 -10.79
C SER A 451 -22.59 45.00 -10.46
N LYS A 452 -22.44 44.16 -9.42
CA LYS A 452 -21.19 43.50 -9.05
C LYS A 452 -20.82 42.31 -9.95
N ARG A 453 -21.79 41.73 -10.67
CA ARG A 453 -21.51 40.70 -11.68
C ARG A 453 -21.02 41.37 -12.96
N ASP A 454 -19.87 40.93 -13.43
CA ASP A 454 -19.38 41.33 -14.74
C ASP A 454 -20.33 40.81 -15.82
N ARG A 455 -20.86 41.72 -16.64
CA ARG A 455 -21.93 41.45 -17.63
C ARG A 455 -21.46 40.59 -18.82
N ILE A 456 -20.15 40.41 -19.00
CA ILE A 456 -19.55 39.71 -20.13
C ILE A 456 -19.17 38.28 -19.71
N THR A 457 -18.54 38.13 -18.56
CA THR A 457 -18.04 36.84 -18.03
C THR A 457 -19.05 36.13 -17.13
N PHE A 458 -20.09 36.83 -16.66
CA PHE A 458 -21.03 36.39 -15.62
C PHE A 458 -20.36 35.93 -14.33
N PHE A 459 -19.10 36.31 -14.12
CA PHE A 459 -18.32 36.01 -12.93
C PHE A 459 -18.55 37.11 -11.88
N ASN A 460 -18.66 36.71 -10.62
CA ASN A 460 -18.68 37.63 -9.51
C ASN A 460 -17.33 37.51 -8.76
N PRO A 461 -16.47 38.56 -8.76
CA PRO A 461 -15.19 38.51 -8.05
C PRO A 461 -15.31 38.15 -6.56
N SER A 462 -16.47 38.41 -5.92
CA SER A 462 -16.67 38.03 -4.52
C SER A 462 -16.77 36.53 -4.28
N ASP A 463 -17.07 35.72 -5.31
CA ASP A 463 -17.19 34.25 -5.17
C ASP A 463 -15.84 33.60 -4.76
N ASN A 464 -14.71 34.25 -5.01
CA ASN A 464 -13.36 33.79 -4.62
C ASN A 464 -12.81 34.47 -3.34
N ASN A 465 -13.63 35.24 -2.61
CA ASN A 465 -13.14 35.98 -1.42
C ASN A 465 -12.92 35.09 -0.19
N VAL A 466 -13.48 33.87 -0.15
CA VAL A 466 -13.30 32.93 0.96
C VAL A 466 -11.84 32.50 1.05
N ARG A 467 -11.17 32.90 2.13
CA ARG A 467 -9.82 32.43 2.46
C ARG A 467 -9.90 31.18 3.31
N LEU A 468 -9.01 30.24 3.04
CA LEU A 468 -9.00 28.93 3.68
C LEU A 468 -8.88 29.07 5.21
N ASN A 469 -8.14 30.06 5.69
CA ASN A 469 -8.00 30.33 7.12
C ASN A 469 -9.25 30.87 7.79
N PHE A 470 -10.30 31.29 7.08
CA PHE A 470 -11.58 31.65 7.70
C PHE A 470 -12.44 30.41 8.03
N LEU A 471 -12.06 29.21 7.55
CA LEU A 471 -12.73 27.93 7.83
C LEU A 471 -12.16 27.22 9.07
N SER A 472 -11.49 27.94 9.97
CA SER A 472 -11.03 27.40 11.25
C SER A 472 -12.03 27.73 12.36
N SER A 473 -12.61 26.71 12.99
CA SER A 473 -13.44 26.84 14.20
C SER A 473 -12.73 27.50 15.39
N PHE A 474 -11.39 27.59 15.36
CA PHE A 474 -10.53 28.11 16.43
C PHE A 474 -10.08 29.58 16.25
N GLN A 475 -10.77 30.40 15.44
CA GLN A 475 -10.32 31.78 15.20
C GLN A 475 -10.91 32.77 16.21
N ASP A 476 -10.02 33.50 16.89
CA ASP A 476 -10.39 34.47 17.92
C ASP A 476 -11.44 35.51 17.43
N ARG A 477 -12.60 35.44 18.10
CA ARG A 477 -13.63 36.48 18.34
C ARG A 477 -14.87 36.64 17.47
N PHE A 478 -14.93 36.35 16.15
CA PHE A 478 -16.14 36.78 15.38
C PHE A 478 -16.75 35.88 14.30
N VAL A 479 -16.15 34.77 13.85
CA VAL A 479 -16.86 33.80 12.98
C VAL A 479 -16.40 32.38 13.32
N ILE A 480 -17.27 31.61 13.96
CA ILE A 480 -17.12 30.15 14.06
C ILE A 480 -17.73 29.57 12.78
N TYR A 481 -16.91 28.89 11.97
CA TYR A 481 -17.43 28.04 10.90
C TYR A 481 -17.99 26.76 11.52
N PRO A 482 -19.31 26.48 11.43
CA PRO A 482 -19.93 25.34 12.12
C PRO A 482 -19.80 24.01 11.34
N GLY A 483 -19.15 24.03 10.17
CA GLY A 483 -18.97 22.84 9.34
C GLY A 483 -17.68 22.06 9.65
N PRO A 484 -17.49 20.89 9.03
CA PRO A 484 -16.33 20.03 9.25
C PRO A 484 -15.00 20.72 8.93
N PHE A 485 -13.98 20.49 9.76
CA PHE A 485 -12.65 21.06 9.57
C PHE A 485 -12.09 20.74 8.18
N THR A 486 -11.98 21.76 7.33
CA THR A 486 -11.70 21.56 5.90
C THR A 486 -10.22 21.21 5.66
N ILE A 487 -10.01 20.08 4.97
CA ILE A 487 -8.73 19.63 4.44
C ILE A 487 -8.91 19.38 2.93
N ILE A 488 -8.01 19.93 2.12
CA ILE A 488 -8.00 19.75 0.66
C ILE A 488 -6.65 19.11 0.29
N ASN A 489 -6.69 17.95 -0.34
CA ASN A 489 -5.52 17.17 -0.72
C ASN A 489 -5.05 17.52 -2.13
N THR A 490 -3.73 17.59 -2.33
CA THR A 490 -3.08 17.83 -3.62
C THR A 490 -1.82 16.99 -3.70
N THR A 491 -1.33 16.70 -4.90
CA THR A 491 -0.08 15.95 -5.08
C THR A 491 1.09 16.90 -5.24
N LEU A 492 2.07 16.79 -4.35
CA LEU A 492 3.42 17.32 -4.56
C LEU A 492 4.13 16.42 -5.57
N ASN A 493 4.55 16.96 -6.70
CA ASN A 493 5.21 16.17 -7.76
C ASN A 493 6.73 16.07 -7.49
N LEU A 494 7.20 14.83 -7.35
CA LEU A 494 8.56 14.46 -6.92
C LEU A 494 9.23 13.55 -7.97
N MET A 495 9.34 14.03 -9.20
CA MET A 495 9.95 13.28 -10.31
C MET A 495 11.46 13.03 -10.13
N GLN A 496 12.12 13.86 -9.31
CA GLN A 496 13.53 13.73 -8.94
C GLN A 496 13.70 13.68 -7.41
N SER A 497 12.96 12.81 -6.72
CA SER A 497 13.31 12.48 -5.32
C SER A 497 14.62 11.68 -5.26
N GLN A 498 15.42 11.91 -4.22
CA GLN A 498 16.58 11.07 -3.91
C GLN A 498 16.18 9.78 -3.18
N ASN A 499 14.99 9.74 -2.58
CA ASN A 499 14.45 8.53 -1.97
C ASN A 499 14.04 7.53 -3.07
N LEU A 500 14.84 6.47 -3.25
CA LEU A 500 14.62 5.44 -4.27
C LEU A 500 13.27 4.72 -4.10
N ALA A 501 12.72 4.64 -2.88
CA ALA A 501 11.41 4.05 -2.61
C ALA A 501 10.27 4.79 -3.33
N TRP A 502 10.45 6.07 -3.64
CA TRP A 502 9.43 6.91 -4.28
C TRP A 502 9.54 6.98 -5.81
N GLN A 503 10.49 6.28 -6.45
CA GLN A 503 10.65 6.28 -7.91
C GLN A 503 9.39 5.84 -8.69
N LYS A 504 8.57 4.96 -8.12
CA LYS A 504 7.27 4.57 -8.69
C LYS A 504 6.14 5.54 -8.32
N ARG A 505 6.17 6.08 -7.10
CA ARG A 505 5.15 6.99 -6.56
C ARG A 505 5.19 8.37 -7.22
N LYS A 506 6.40 8.90 -7.49
CA LYS A 506 6.66 10.19 -8.17
C LYS A 506 5.95 11.41 -7.55
N GLY A 507 5.44 11.29 -6.33
CA GLY A 507 4.78 12.35 -5.61
C GLY A 507 4.40 11.96 -4.18
N ALA A 508 4.00 12.97 -3.42
CA ALA A 508 3.63 12.87 -2.01
C ALA A 508 2.38 13.72 -1.70
N SER A 509 1.71 13.43 -0.59
CA SER A 509 0.58 14.24 -0.10
C SER A 509 1.01 15.64 0.28
N PHE A 510 0.39 16.66 -0.35
CA PHE A 510 0.44 18.06 0.07
C PHE A 510 -0.97 18.53 0.39
N ILE A 511 -1.18 19.06 1.59
CA ILE A 511 -2.49 19.50 2.04
C ILE A 511 -2.62 21.02 2.12
N PHE A 512 -3.85 21.47 1.93
CA PHE A 512 -4.32 22.78 2.30
C PHE A 512 -5.40 22.60 3.38
N SER A 513 -5.11 22.96 4.63
CA SER A 513 -6.10 23.04 5.71
C SER A 513 -6.28 24.47 6.19
N ALA A 514 -7.36 24.75 6.94
CA ALA A 514 -7.62 26.10 7.47
C ALA A 514 -6.44 26.67 8.30
N LEU A 515 -5.75 25.82 9.06
CA LEU A 515 -4.63 26.23 9.92
C LEU A 515 -3.28 26.20 9.20
N TYR A 516 -2.98 25.10 8.51
CA TYR A 516 -1.66 24.82 7.91
C TYR A 516 -1.75 24.30 6.48
N SER A 517 -0.79 24.69 5.64
CA SER A 517 -0.58 24.18 4.28
C SER A 517 0.84 23.64 4.15
N GLY A 518 1.04 22.47 3.55
CA GLY A 518 2.35 21.83 3.50
C GLY A 518 2.32 20.32 3.25
N TYR A 519 3.48 19.69 3.45
CA TYR A 519 3.72 18.27 3.28
C TYR A 519 4.71 17.76 4.35
N ASP A 520 4.82 16.44 4.52
CA ASP A 520 5.89 15.85 5.32
C ASP A 520 7.16 15.76 4.48
N SER A 521 8.25 16.33 4.98
CA SER A 521 9.59 16.15 4.40
C SER A 521 10.31 15.00 5.11
N ASP A 522 10.87 14.05 4.36
CA ASP A 522 11.72 12.99 4.91
C ASP A 522 12.89 13.60 5.70
N ALA A 523 13.07 13.15 6.94
CA ALA A 523 14.06 13.71 7.87
C ALA A 523 15.53 13.39 7.51
N SER A 524 15.77 12.46 6.58
CA SER A 524 17.11 11.97 6.21
C SER A 524 18.00 13.00 5.51
N ASP A 525 17.42 14.01 4.85
CA ASP A 525 18.18 15.00 4.06
C ASP A 525 18.71 16.20 4.90
N HIS A 526 18.48 16.21 6.22
CA HIS A 526 18.87 17.31 7.12
C HIS A 526 19.80 16.92 8.29
N GLU A 527 20.23 15.67 8.38
CA GLU A 527 21.31 15.25 9.27
C GLU A 527 22.69 15.72 8.74
N ALA A 528 23.09 16.96 9.07
CA ALA A 528 24.50 17.38 9.05
C ALA A 528 24.79 18.74 9.70
N SER A 529 23.85 19.70 9.63
CA SER A 529 24.23 21.12 9.67
C SER A 529 24.03 21.86 11.01
N ASN A 530 23.27 21.33 11.97
CA ASN A 530 23.17 21.87 13.33
C ASN A 530 22.84 20.76 14.34
N GLY A 531 23.59 20.68 15.44
CA GLY A 531 23.48 19.63 16.47
C GLY A 531 22.29 19.76 17.42
N LEU A 532 21.09 20.03 16.89
CA LEU A 532 19.83 20.07 17.65
C LEU A 532 18.99 18.82 17.32
N LYS A 533 18.76 18.00 18.35
CA LYS A 533 18.10 16.69 18.24
C LYS A 533 16.69 16.76 17.63
N ASN A 534 16.42 15.83 16.73
CA ASN A 534 15.14 15.13 16.54
C ASN A 534 13.84 15.94 16.74
N VAL A 535 13.64 16.95 15.89
CA VAL A 535 12.29 17.28 15.45
C VAL A 535 12.30 17.25 13.93
N ALA A 536 11.62 16.26 13.34
CA ALA A 536 11.34 16.26 11.90
C ALA A 536 10.60 17.56 11.59
N ASN A 537 11.30 18.53 11.00
CA ASN A 537 10.82 19.91 10.85
C ASN A 537 9.82 19.93 9.69
N PRO A 538 8.52 19.77 9.96
CA PRO A 538 7.61 19.30 8.94
C PRO A 538 7.29 20.50 8.04
N ALA A 539 7.19 20.31 6.73
CA ALA A 539 7.15 21.40 5.76
C ALA A 539 5.76 22.08 5.69
N TYR A 540 5.19 22.41 6.85
CA TYR A 540 3.92 23.09 7.05
C TYR A 540 4.12 24.55 7.44
N VAL A 541 3.37 25.41 6.77
CA VAL A 541 3.32 26.85 7.04
C VAL A 541 1.88 27.27 7.32
N ARG A 542 1.68 28.28 8.17
CA ARG A 542 0.32 28.76 8.47
C ARG A 542 -0.37 29.24 7.19
N SER A 543 -1.57 28.74 6.91
CA SER A 543 -2.29 28.98 5.65
C SER A 543 -2.59 30.45 5.38
N ASN A 544 -2.68 31.28 6.43
CA ASN A 544 -2.85 32.74 6.33
C ASN A 544 -1.60 33.51 5.85
N LYS A 545 -0.43 32.86 5.78
CA LYS A 545 0.86 33.45 5.34
C LYS A 545 1.42 32.83 4.06
N TYR A 546 0.64 31.96 3.40
CA TYR A 546 1.07 31.15 2.25
C TYR A 546 0.35 31.54 0.94
N SER A 547 1.05 31.45 -0.20
CA SER A 547 0.61 31.80 -1.56
C SER A 547 0.24 33.28 -1.81
N SER A 548 -0.22 34.02 -0.80
CA SER A 548 -0.52 35.44 -0.89
C SER A 548 -0.31 36.16 0.45
N GLN A 549 -0.42 37.50 0.44
CA GLN A 549 -0.37 38.33 1.65
C GLN A 549 -1.50 38.02 2.66
N SER A 550 -2.63 37.49 2.17
CA SER A 550 -3.84 37.15 2.93
C SER A 550 -4.20 35.66 2.80
N GLY A 551 -3.17 34.80 2.68
CA GLY A 551 -3.31 33.35 2.63
C GLY A 551 -3.86 32.79 1.31
N VAL A 552 -4.05 31.47 1.28
CA VAL A 552 -4.63 30.73 0.14
C VAL A 552 -6.14 30.95 0.09
N SER A 553 -6.71 31.21 -1.10
CA SER A 553 -8.17 31.22 -1.29
C SER A 553 -8.70 29.80 -1.49
N LEU A 554 -9.90 29.53 -0.96
CA LEU A 554 -10.55 28.22 -1.07
C LEU A 554 -10.65 27.75 -2.53
N GLY A 555 -11.07 28.66 -3.43
CA GLY A 555 -11.17 28.40 -4.85
C GLY A 555 -9.85 27.98 -5.50
N LYS A 556 -8.70 28.51 -5.05
CA LYS A 556 -7.39 28.09 -5.54
C LYS A 556 -7.03 26.69 -5.05
N ALA A 557 -7.21 26.40 -3.76
CA ALA A 557 -6.94 25.07 -3.21
C ALA A 557 -7.78 24.01 -3.94
N MET A 558 -9.08 24.27 -4.13
CA MET A 558 -10.00 23.44 -4.91
C MET A 558 -9.53 23.24 -6.36
N THR A 559 -9.11 24.31 -7.06
CA THR A 559 -8.66 24.20 -8.46
C THR A 559 -7.36 23.40 -8.61
N ILE A 560 -6.43 23.50 -7.64
CA ILE A 560 -5.21 22.66 -7.64
C ILE A 560 -5.57 21.21 -7.33
N SER A 561 -6.53 20.98 -6.42
CA SER A 561 -7.00 19.64 -6.02
C SER A 561 -7.68 18.88 -7.16
N GLY A 562 -8.38 19.55 -8.07
CA GLY A 562 -8.98 18.96 -9.28
C GLY A 562 -8.13 19.09 -10.56
N ALA A 563 -6.82 19.30 -10.44
CA ALA A 563 -5.93 19.57 -11.57
C ALA A 563 -5.51 18.30 -12.36
N ALA A 564 -6.47 17.43 -12.71
CA ALA A 564 -6.27 16.13 -13.35
C ALA A 564 -5.56 16.16 -14.72
N ALA A 565 -5.44 17.33 -15.36
CA ALA A 565 -4.71 17.52 -16.61
C ALA A 565 -3.44 18.35 -16.37
N SER A 566 -2.29 17.69 -16.23
CA SER A 566 -1.04 18.32 -15.80
C SER A 566 0.18 17.62 -16.43
N PRO A 567 1.25 18.34 -16.83
CA PRO A 567 2.50 17.73 -17.28
C PRO A 567 3.17 16.82 -16.24
N ASN A 568 2.95 17.08 -14.94
CA ASN A 568 3.38 16.21 -13.84
C ASN A 568 2.13 15.74 -13.06
N MET A 569 1.93 14.42 -13.04
CA MET A 569 0.74 13.71 -12.55
C MET A 569 1.10 12.63 -11.52
N GLY A 570 2.09 12.89 -10.64
CA GLY A 570 2.59 11.87 -9.71
C GLY A 570 2.96 10.58 -10.45
N TYR A 571 2.40 9.44 -10.03
CA TYR A 571 2.70 8.12 -10.60
C TYR A 571 2.37 8.00 -12.11
N CYS A 572 1.36 8.73 -12.60
CA CYS A 572 0.97 8.76 -14.02
C CYS A 572 1.97 9.50 -14.94
N THR A 573 2.99 10.18 -14.38
CA THR A 573 3.89 11.02 -15.18
C THR A 573 4.81 10.21 -16.10
N SER A 574 4.78 10.52 -17.40
CA SER A 574 5.81 10.14 -18.37
C SER A 574 6.39 11.36 -19.07
N THR A 575 7.71 11.41 -19.23
CA THR A 575 8.42 12.57 -19.82
C THR A 575 7.92 12.97 -21.23
N PRO A 576 7.61 12.04 -22.15
CA PRO A 576 7.11 12.42 -23.47
C PRO A 576 5.71 13.03 -23.41
N LEU A 577 4.82 12.53 -22.53
CA LEU A 577 3.49 13.10 -22.35
C LEU A 577 3.56 14.48 -21.66
N ALA A 578 4.47 14.65 -20.70
CA ALA A 578 4.75 15.92 -20.05
C ALA A 578 5.20 16.99 -21.07
N PHE A 579 6.08 16.62 -22.00
CA PHE A 579 6.49 17.49 -23.10
C PHE A 579 5.28 17.94 -23.94
N LEU A 580 4.45 17.00 -24.40
CA LEU A 580 3.26 17.29 -25.21
C LEU A 580 2.27 18.18 -24.47
N MET A 581 1.95 17.85 -23.21
CA MET A 581 1.03 18.65 -22.40
C MET A 581 1.57 20.06 -22.13
N THR A 582 2.88 20.22 -21.98
CA THR A 582 3.50 21.55 -21.80
C THR A 582 3.44 22.37 -23.09
N VAL A 583 3.77 21.77 -24.25
CA VAL A 583 3.71 22.43 -25.56
C VAL A 583 2.28 22.84 -25.91
N PHE A 584 1.30 21.95 -25.74
CA PHE A 584 -0.13 22.24 -25.97
C PHE A 584 -0.81 23.00 -24.82
N ASN A 585 -0.05 23.47 -23.81
CA ASN A 585 -0.57 24.21 -22.67
C ASN A 585 -1.70 23.49 -21.88
N VAL A 586 -1.75 22.16 -21.95
CA VAL A 586 -2.68 21.27 -21.23
C VAL A 586 -2.17 21.09 -19.80
N ARG A 587 -2.14 22.20 -19.05
CA ARG A 587 -1.56 22.28 -17.71
C ARG A 587 -2.48 23.04 -16.74
N LEU A 588 -3.01 22.27 -15.78
CA LEU A 588 -3.87 22.74 -14.69
C LEU A 588 -3.15 22.74 -13.33
N GLY A 589 -1.93 22.20 -13.22
CA GLY A 589 -1.15 22.29 -11.98
C GLY A 589 -0.62 23.72 -11.74
N TRP A 590 -0.03 23.95 -10.56
CA TRP A 590 0.39 25.28 -10.12
C TRP A 590 1.71 25.26 -9.36
N TRP A 591 2.62 26.17 -9.69
CA TRP A 591 3.85 26.39 -8.92
C TRP A 591 3.60 27.27 -7.69
N LEU A 592 3.79 26.73 -6.49
CA LEU A 592 3.76 27.48 -5.23
C LEU A 592 5.13 27.58 -4.58
N ALA A 593 5.32 28.59 -3.74
CA ALA A 593 6.53 28.74 -2.94
C ALA A 593 6.80 27.47 -2.12
N ASN A 594 8.03 26.96 -2.12
CA ASN A 594 8.33 25.74 -1.38
C ASN A 594 8.29 26.00 0.15
N SER A 595 7.41 25.28 0.85
CA SER A 595 7.19 25.43 2.29
C SER A 595 8.40 25.05 3.14
N ILE A 596 9.25 24.10 2.70
CA ILE A 596 10.46 23.67 3.42
C ILE A 596 11.49 24.81 3.57
N LYS A 597 11.48 25.80 2.66
CA LYS A 597 12.46 26.92 2.68
C LYS A 597 12.19 27.94 3.78
N GLN A 598 10.98 27.95 4.35
CA GLN A 598 10.49 28.85 5.42
C GLN A 598 10.71 30.39 5.23
N ASP A 599 11.22 30.86 4.08
CA ASP A 599 11.41 32.28 3.79
C ASP A 599 10.07 33.03 3.66
N ARG A 600 9.81 33.92 4.62
CA ARG A 600 8.61 34.79 4.69
C ARG A 600 8.37 35.64 3.43
N LYS A 601 9.41 36.01 2.68
CA LYS A 601 9.28 36.78 1.43
C LYS A 601 8.93 35.89 0.24
N LEU A 602 9.42 34.65 0.22
CA LEU A 602 9.11 33.64 -0.78
C LEU A 602 7.69 33.10 -0.61
N LEU A 603 7.32 32.68 0.62
CA LEU A 603 6.03 32.06 0.95
C LEU A 603 4.80 32.91 0.60
N LYS A 604 4.93 34.24 0.60
CA LYS A 604 3.86 35.19 0.24
C LYS A 604 3.70 35.41 -1.28
N ARG A 605 4.53 34.81 -2.13
CA ARG A 605 4.47 34.97 -3.59
C ARG A 605 3.45 34.01 -4.20
N LYS A 606 2.75 34.49 -5.24
CA LYS A 606 1.74 33.73 -6.01
C LYS A 606 2.35 32.66 -6.95
N GLY A 607 3.65 32.80 -7.26
CA GLY A 607 4.40 31.98 -8.22
C GLY A 607 5.82 32.53 -8.46
N PRO A 608 6.62 31.90 -9.34
CA PRO A 608 7.96 32.37 -9.69
C PRO A 608 7.92 33.63 -10.58
N LYS A 609 8.90 34.53 -10.42
CA LYS A 609 9.02 35.79 -11.19
C LYS A 609 9.50 35.59 -12.63
N ILE A 610 10.32 34.57 -12.87
CA ILE A 610 10.81 34.20 -14.19
C ILE A 610 10.34 32.77 -14.37
N GLY A 611 9.42 32.55 -15.30
CA GLY A 611 8.77 31.25 -15.50
C GLY A 611 9.64 30.21 -16.20
N ILE A 612 10.68 30.64 -16.91
CA ILE A 612 11.36 29.87 -17.95
C ILE A 612 11.95 28.54 -17.47
N SER A 613 12.62 28.57 -16.31
CA SER A 613 13.19 27.37 -15.69
C SER A 613 12.10 26.42 -15.21
N TYR A 614 10.99 26.95 -14.69
CA TYR A 614 9.85 26.16 -14.21
C TYR A 614 9.07 25.52 -15.35
N LEU A 615 8.88 26.23 -16.47
CA LEU A 615 8.31 25.68 -17.69
C LEU A 615 9.18 24.56 -18.30
N LEU A 616 10.51 24.70 -18.24
CA LEU A 616 11.44 23.63 -18.64
C LEU A 616 11.45 22.44 -17.66
N LEU A 617 11.22 22.67 -16.37
CA LEU A 617 11.02 21.59 -15.38
C LEU A 617 9.68 20.87 -15.59
N GLU A 618 8.61 21.56 -16.02
CA GLU A 618 7.36 20.93 -16.48
C GLU A 618 7.62 20.05 -17.72
N LEU A 619 8.20 20.64 -18.78
CA LEU A 619 8.44 20.01 -20.08
C LEU A 619 9.33 18.76 -20.01
N LEU A 620 10.33 18.76 -19.12
CA LEU A 620 11.24 17.63 -18.92
C LEU A 620 10.76 16.63 -17.84
N ALA A 621 9.60 16.85 -17.22
CA ALA A 621 9.11 16.11 -16.05
C ALA A 621 10.16 16.01 -14.92
N LYS A 622 10.69 17.17 -14.49
CA LYS A 622 11.76 17.30 -13.48
C LYS A 622 11.33 18.12 -12.26
N ALA A 623 10.02 18.26 -12.00
CA ALA A 623 9.53 18.87 -10.78
C ALA A 623 10.04 18.11 -9.53
N GLY A 624 10.41 18.85 -8.48
CA GLY A 624 10.94 18.26 -7.25
C GLY A 624 11.24 19.28 -6.14
N GLU A 625 11.34 18.75 -4.92
CA GLU A 625 11.35 19.48 -3.64
C GLU A 625 12.60 20.32 -3.34
N LYS A 626 13.72 20.12 -4.05
CA LYS A 626 14.95 20.88 -3.76
C LYS A 626 14.87 22.34 -4.22
N SER A 627 14.00 22.63 -5.17
CA SER A 627 13.82 23.94 -5.80
C SER A 627 13.03 24.94 -4.94
N SER A 628 13.07 26.24 -5.29
CA SER A 628 12.42 27.30 -4.49
C SER A 628 10.88 27.34 -4.63
N TYR A 629 10.33 26.65 -5.62
CA TYR A 629 8.88 26.54 -5.83
C TYR A 629 8.56 25.08 -6.13
N VAL A 630 7.52 24.53 -5.50
CA VAL A 630 7.03 23.17 -5.74
C VAL A 630 5.86 23.19 -6.72
N TYR A 631 5.73 22.14 -7.52
CA TYR A 631 4.65 21.98 -8.47
C TYR A 631 3.57 21.05 -7.91
N LEU A 632 2.37 21.58 -7.71
CA LEU A 632 1.23 20.86 -7.20
C LEU A 632 0.23 20.53 -8.31
N SER A 633 -0.34 19.34 -8.25
CA SER A 633 -1.41 18.88 -9.14
C SER A 633 -2.48 18.12 -8.35
N ASP A 634 -3.42 17.47 -9.06
CA ASP A 634 -4.57 16.76 -8.49
C ASP A 634 -4.26 15.88 -7.27
N GLY A 635 -5.19 15.80 -6.31
CA GLY A 635 -5.06 14.90 -5.15
C GLY A 635 -5.00 13.42 -5.57
N GLY A 636 -5.77 13.03 -6.59
CA GLY A 636 -5.81 11.68 -7.13
C GLY A 636 -4.50 11.18 -7.74
N HIS A 637 -3.58 12.09 -8.10
CA HIS A 637 -2.21 11.71 -8.51
C HIS A 637 -1.35 11.15 -7.36
N PHE A 638 -1.86 11.15 -6.12
CA PHE A 638 -1.28 10.45 -4.97
C PHE A 638 -2.33 9.52 -4.33
N GLU A 639 -3.45 10.06 -3.84
CA GLU A 639 -4.50 9.30 -3.18
C GLU A 639 -5.84 10.05 -3.31
N ASN A 640 -6.81 9.42 -3.96
CA ASN A 640 -7.98 10.08 -4.56
C ASN A 640 -9.20 10.21 -3.62
N ILE A 641 -9.35 9.31 -2.65
CA ILE A 641 -10.51 9.23 -1.74
C ILE A 641 -10.26 9.89 -0.38
N GLY A 642 -9.05 10.38 -0.12
CA GLY A 642 -8.68 11.24 1.00
C GLY A 642 -8.47 10.52 2.34
N ILE A 643 -8.61 9.19 2.38
CA ILE A 643 -8.46 8.35 3.57
C ILE A 643 -7.06 8.50 4.19
N TYR A 644 -6.01 8.64 3.38
CA TYR A 644 -4.61 8.66 3.85
C TYR A 644 -4.36 9.75 4.90
N GLU A 645 -4.85 10.97 4.67
CA GLU A 645 -4.68 12.09 5.60
C GLU A 645 -5.54 11.95 6.86
N LEU A 646 -6.67 11.24 6.81
CA LEU A 646 -7.50 10.95 7.98
C LEU A 646 -6.88 9.82 8.84
N VAL A 647 -6.34 8.78 8.20
CA VAL A 647 -5.61 7.69 8.86
C VAL A 647 -4.33 8.21 9.54
N LYS A 648 -3.59 9.11 8.86
CA LYS A 648 -2.45 9.84 9.44
C LYS A 648 -2.81 10.57 10.74
N ARG A 649 -4.02 11.13 10.83
CA ARG A 649 -4.55 11.85 12.01
C ARG A 649 -5.19 10.97 13.08
N ARG A 650 -5.21 9.64 12.90
CA ARG A 650 -5.87 8.67 13.80
C ARG A 650 -7.36 8.95 13.99
N CYS A 651 -8.05 9.36 12.93
CA CYS A 651 -9.50 9.54 12.95
C CYS A 651 -10.20 8.20 13.26
N ARG A 652 -10.71 8.04 14.49
CA ARG A 652 -11.39 6.81 14.97
C ARG A 652 -12.57 6.39 14.08
N TYR A 653 -13.25 7.36 13.46
CA TYR A 653 -14.39 7.14 12.58
C TYR A 653 -14.15 7.87 11.25
N ILE A 654 -14.23 7.14 10.14
CA ILE A 654 -14.04 7.67 8.79
C ILE A 654 -15.24 7.24 7.93
N VAL A 655 -15.85 8.21 7.23
CA VAL A 655 -16.76 7.96 6.11
C VAL A 655 -16.05 8.40 4.84
N ALA A 656 -15.90 7.50 3.87
CA ALA A 656 -15.31 7.78 2.56
C ALA A 656 -16.38 7.60 1.48
N CYS A 657 -16.59 8.62 0.65
CA CYS A 657 -17.53 8.59 -0.47
C CYS A 657 -16.76 8.52 -1.79
N ASP A 658 -16.75 7.36 -2.44
CA ASP A 658 -16.02 7.10 -3.66
C ASP A 658 -16.92 7.23 -4.90
N ALA A 659 -16.81 8.40 -5.53
CA ALA A 659 -17.43 8.73 -6.81
C ALA A 659 -16.49 8.50 -8.02
N SER A 660 -15.37 7.77 -7.86
CA SER A 660 -14.44 7.49 -8.96
C SER A 660 -15.07 6.65 -10.07
N GLN A 661 -14.62 6.88 -11.30
CA GLN A 661 -14.89 5.99 -12.43
C GLN A 661 -14.24 4.63 -12.17
N ASP A 662 -15.05 3.62 -11.85
CA ASP A 662 -14.62 2.22 -11.72
C ASP A 662 -15.71 1.30 -12.26
N ARG A 663 -15.83 1.25 -13.59
CA ARG A 663 -16.86 0.47 -14.30
C ARG A 663 -16.85 -1.02 -13.93
N GLN A 664 -15.68 -1.54 -13.55
CA GLN A 664 -15.47 -2.96 -13.25
C GLN A 664 -15.51 -3.26 -11.74
N MET A 665 -15.74 -2.25 -10.89
CA MET A 665 -15.69 -2.36 -9.42
C MET A 665 -14.42 -3.07 -8.94
N LYS A 666 -13.24 -2.71 -9.45
CA LYS A 666 -11.96 -3.27 -9.01
C LYS A 666 -11.57 -2.80 -7.61
N PHE A 667 -11.92 -1.56 -7.28
CA PHE A 667 -11.52 -0.80 -6.09
C PHE A 667 -10.03 -0.43 -6.08
N ASP A 668 -9.47 -0.08 -7.25
CA ASP A 668 -8.05 0.28 -7.40
C ASP A 668 -7.67 1.50 -6.52
N ASP A 669 -8.51 2.53 -6.42
CA ASP A 669 -8.30 3.70 -5.55
C ASP A 669 -8.24 3.33 -4.06
N LEU A 670 -9.16 2.47 -3.60
CA LEU A 670 -9.19 1.98 -2.22
C LEU A 670 -7.97 1.10 -1.92
N GLY A 671 -7.65 0.15 -2.80
CA GLY A 671 -6.45 -0.70 -2.66
C GLY A 671 -5.16 0.12 -2.58
N ASN A 672 -5.05 1.15 -3.41
CA ASN A 672 -3.94 2.11 -3.42
C ASN A 672 -3.86 2.93 -2.11
N ALA A 673 -4.98 3.35 -1.54
CA ALA A 673 -5.02 4.03 -0.24
C ALA A 673 -4.60 3.09 0.92
N ILE A 674 -5.07 1.83 0.92
CA ILE A 674 -4.71 0.81 1.92
C ILE A 674 -3.21 0.48 1.84
N GLU A 675 -2.67 0.26 0.63
CA GLU A 675 -1.23 0.01 0.43
C GLU A 675 -0.39 1.15 1.00
N LYS A 676 -0.73 2.40 0.69
CA LYS A 676 -0.03 3.59 1.21
C LYS A 676 -0.10 3.69 2.72
N CYS A 677 -1.28 3.55 3.33
CA CYS A 677 -1.43 3.61 4.79
C CYS A 677 -0.57 2.55 5.51
N ARG A 678 -0.52 1.34 4.95
CA ARG A 678 0.28 0.24 5.47
C ARG A 678 1.78 0.46 5.30
N THR A 679 2.24 0.91 4.13
CA THR A 679 3.68 1.14 3.88
C THR A 679 4.22 2.37 4.61
N ASP A 680 3.44 3.44 4.72
CA ASP A 680 3.93 4.74 5.22
C ASP A 680 3.71 4.91 6.72
N PHE A 681 2.64 4.30 7.28
CA PHE A 681 2.31 4.41 8.70
C PHE A 681 2.35 3.09 9.47
N GLY A 682 2.49 1.94 8.80
CA GLY A 682 2.34 0.62 9.42
C GLY A 682 0.90 0.24 9.80
N ILE A 683 -0.08 1.05 9.39
CA ILE A 683 -1.50 0.88 9.77
C ILE A 683 -2.21 0.09 8.69
N ASP A 684 -2.78 -1.05 9.08
CA ASP A 684 -3.55 -1.92 8.18
C ASP A 684 -5.05 -1.56 8.22
N ILE A 685 -5.73 -1.74 7.09
CA ILE A 685 -7.16 -1.46 6.94
C ILE A 685 -7.82 -2.73 6.40
N LEU A 686 -8.58 -3.41 7.26
CA LEU A 686 -9.27 -4.65 6.93
C LEU A 686 -10.69 -4.33 6.48
N ILE A 687 -10.99 -4.52 5.20
CA ILE A 687 -12.32 -4.27 4.63
C ILE A 687 -12.66 -5.35 3.60
N ASP A 688 -13.90 -5.85 3.62
CA ASP A 688 -14.43 -6.71 2.56
C ASP A 688 -15.36 -5.89 1.65
N VAL A 689 -15.09 -5.93 0.35
CA VAL A 689 -15.82 -5.20 -0.69
C VAL A 689 -16.72 -6.11 -1.55
N ASN A 690 -16.84 -7.40 -1.25
CA ASN A 690 -17.56 -8.36 -2.07
C ASN A 690 -19.07 -8.04 -2.20
N GLN A 691 -19.69 -7.45 -1.18
CA GLN A 691 -21.10 -7.04 -1.24
C GLN A 691 -21.35 -5.77 -2.08
N ILE A 692 -20.31 -4.99 -2.35
CA ILE A 692 -20.36 -3.81 -3.25
C ILE A 692 -19.77 -4.10 -4.64
N ARG A 693 -19.34 -5.34 -4.92
CA ARG A 693 -19.06 -5.83 -6.28
C ARG A 693 -20.38 -6.12 -7.00
N ARG A 694 -20.37 -6.01 -8.33
CA ARG A 694 -21.49 -6.45 -9.18
C ARG A 694 -21.56 -7.98 -9.13
N GLN A 695 -22.65 -8.54 -8.64
CA GLN A 695 -22.76 -10.01 -8.44
C GLN A 695 -23.44 -10.73 -9.60
N ASN A 696 -24.29 -10.04 -10.38
CA ASN A 696 -25.10 -10.61 -11.45
C ASN A 696 -24.87 -9.92 -12.81
N ASP A 697 -25.23 -10.60 -13.91
CA ASP A 697 -25.17 -10.07 -15.28
C ASP A 697 -25.97 -8.76 -15.45
N ASN A 698 -26.99 -8.55 -14.62
CA ASN A 698 -27.80 -7.32 -14.57
C ASN A 698 -27.01 -6.08 -14.10
N GLY A 699 -25.78 -6.23 -13.60
CA GLY A 699 -24.88 -5.14 -13.25
C GLY A 699 -25.11 -4.47 -11.88
N TYR A 700 -26.10 -4.92 -11.12
CA TYR A 700 -26.37 -4.47 -9.75
C TYR A 700 -25.38 -5.08 -8.73
N CYS A 701 -25.13 -4.33 -7.66
CA CYS A 701 -24.44 -4.76 -6.44
C CYS A 701 -25.46 -5.17 -5.38
N SER A 702 -25.01 -5.85 -4.32
CA SER A 702 -25.90 -6.16 -3.18
C SER A 702 -26.12 -4.93 -2.31
N TRP A 703 -25.07 -4.14 -2.05
CA TRP A 703 -25.09 -2.94 -1.21
C TRP A 703 -24.43 -1.73 -1.86
N HIS A 704 -24.59 -0.55 -1.22
CA HIS A 704 -23.88 0.69 -1.56
C HIS A 704 -22.61 0.95 -0.74
N CYS A 705 -22.41 0.25 0.39
CA CYS A 705 -21.26 0.46 1.26
C CYS A 705 -20.64 -0.83 1.79
N ALA A 706 -19.37 -0.72 2.19
CA ALA A 706 -18.60 -1.73 2.90
C ALA A 706 -18.07 -1.15 4.21
N VAL A 707 -18.05 -1.97 5.27
CA VAL A 707 -17.52 -1.60 6.59
C VAL A 707 -16.15 -2.23 6.79
N GLY A 708 -15.17 -1.40 7.14
CA GLY A 708 -13.79 -1.79 7.40
C GLY A 708 -13.29 -1.39 8.78
N LYS A 709 -12.21 -2.04 9.22
CA LYS A 709 -11.56 -1.79 10.51
C LYS A 709 -10.10 -1.36 10.33
N ILE A 710 -9.75 -0.21 10.91
CA ILE A 710 -8.44 0.43 10.83
C ILE A 710 -7.63 0.06 12.07
N ARG A 711 -6.49 -0.62 11.89
CA ARG A 711 -5.70 -1.21 12.98
C ARG A 711 -4.68 -0.25 13.58
N TYR A 712 -5.16 0.82 14.23
CA TYR A 712 -4.30 1.77 14.94
C TYR A 712 -3.50 1.12 16.08
N GLY A 713 -4.09 0.13 16.78
CA GLY A 713 -3.43 -0.57 17.88
C GLY A 713 -2.19 -1.39 17.50
N ASN A 714 -1.96 -1.64 16.20
CA ASN A 714 -0.75 -2.31 15.71
C ASN A 714 0.51 -1.43 15.86
N VAL A 715 0.34 -0.10 15.84
CA VAL A 715 1.43 0.89 15.84
C VAL A 715 1.43 1.66 17.16
N ASP A 716 0.27 2.18 17.54
CA ASP A 716 0.10 2.98 18.75
C ASP A 716 -0.46 2.09 19.87
N ARG A 717 0.42 1.62 20.76
CA ARG A 717 0.02 0.79 21.91
C ARG A 717 -1.04 1.53 22.75
N ASN A 718 -2.18 0.89 22.95
CA ASN A 718 -3.40 1.41 23.62
C ASN A 718 -4.29 2.36 22.79
N ALA A 719 -4.00 2.62 21.51
CA ALA A 719 -4.96 3.31 20.65
C ALA A 719 -6.13 2.35 20.30
N PRO A 720 -7.39 2.78 20.40
CA PRO A 720 -8.51 2.00 19.88
C PRO A 720 -8.44 1.93 18.36
N ASP A 721 -8.74 0.76 17.80
CA ASP A 721 -8.93 0.60 16.35
C ASP A 721 -10.06 1.52 15.85
N GLY A 722 -9.94 1.99 14.61
CA GLY A 722 -10.95 2.82 13.95
C GLY A 722 -11.92 2.02 13.07
N THR A 723 -13.02 2.65 12.67
CA THR A 723 -14.01 2.12 11.73
C THR A 723 -14.05 2.99 10.46
N LEU A 724 -14.02 2.34 9.30
CA LEU A 724 -14.17 2.93 7.97
C LEU A 724 -15.52 2.52 7.38
N ILE A 725 -16.38 3.48 7.07
CA ILE A 725 -17.54 3.27 6.20
C ILE A 725 -17.14 3.73 4.80
N TYR A 726 -16.97 2.79 3.87
CA TYR A 726 -16.61 3.08 2.48
C TYR A 726 -17.86 2.95 1.61
N ILE A 727 -18.31 4.07 1.04
CA ILE A 727 -19.52 4.19 0.23
C ILE A 727 -19.08 4.31 -1.23
N LYS A 728 -19.62 3.45 -2.10
CA LYS A 728 -19.36 3.50 -3.54
C LYS A 728 -20.61 3.95 -4.27
N ALA A 729 -20.45 4.79 -5.29
CA ALA A 729 -21.53 5.01 -6.27
C ALA A 729 -21.84 3.68 -6.98
N SER A 730 -22.92 3.01 -6.59
CA SER A 730 -23.38 1.72 -7.13
C SER A 730 -24.88 1.75 -7.39
N LEU A 731 -25.40 0.70 -8.03
CA LEU A 731 -26.83 0.46 -8.15
C LEU A 731 -27.17 -0.86 -7.47
N THR A 732 -28.27 -0.92 -6.72
CA THR A 732 -28.77 -2.07 -5.95
C THR A 732 -30.14 -2.57 -6.43
N GLY A 733 -30.84 -1.80 -7.28
CA GLY A 733 -32.13 -2.17 -7.86
C GLY A 733 -33.35 -1.69 -7.06
N ASP A 734 -33.13 -1.00 -5.94
CA ASP A 734 -34.15 -0.31 -5.14
C ASP A 734 -34.25 1.19 -5.47
N GLU A 735 -33.55 1.65 -6.51
CA GLU A 735 -33.53 3.06 -6.89
C GLU A 735 -34.91 3.57 -7.38
N PRO A 736 -35.22 4.86 -7.13
CA PRO A 736 -36.30 5.57 -7.80
C PRO A 736 -36.35 5.39 -9.33
N LEU A 737 -37.56 5.34 -9.87
CA LEU A 737 -37.83 5.02 -11.29
C LEU A 737 -37.15 5.98 -12.29
N ASP A 738 -36.89 7.23 -11.90
CA ASP A 738 -36.13 8.20 -12.69
C ASP A 738 -34.65 7.82 -12.83
N LEU A 739 -34.03 7.29 -11.76
CA LEU A 739 -32.68 6.73 -11.81
C LEU A 739 -32.64 5.41 -12.59
N ALA A 740 -33.61 4.51 -12.38
CA ALA A 740 -33.70 3.26 -13.13
C ALA A 740 -33.84 3.51 -14.64
N ARG A 741 -34.67 4.49 -15.03
CA ARG A 741 -34.80 4.96 -16.42
C ARG A 741 -33.49 5.53 -16.96
N TYR A 742 -32.77 6.33 -16.17
CA TYR A 742 -31.48 6.89 -16.62
C TYR A 742 -30.44 5.77 -16.82
N ALA A 743 -30.33 4.84 -15.86
CA ALA A 743 -29.43 3.69 -15.95
C ALA A 743 -29.74 2.81 -17.18
N SER A 744 -31.00 2.58 -17.51
CA SER A 744 -31.38 1.81 -18.72
C SER A 744 -31.03 2.51 -20.03
N GLN A 745 -30.94 3.85 -20.03
CA GLN A 745 -30.53 4.65 -21.19
C GLN A 745 -29.01 4.82 -21.29
N TYR A 746 -28.30 4.78 -20.17
CA TYR A 746 -26.85 4.99 -20.08
C TYR A 746 -26.17 3.85 -19.29
N PRO A 747 -25.83 2.71 -19.93
CA PRO A 747 -25.25 1.53 -19.27
C PRO A 747 -23.89 1.73 -18.58
N ASP A 748 -23.28 2.90 -18.76
CA ASP A 748 -22.03 3.31 -18.12
C ASP A 748 -22.29 3.95 -16.74
N PHE A 749 -23.50 4.42 -16.45
CA PHE A 749 -23.90 4.97 -15.16
C PHE A 749 -23.81 3.90 -14.05
N PRO A 750 -23.32 4.22 -12.84
CA PRO A 750 -22.85 5.52 -12.35
C PRO A 750 -21.33 5.77 -12.53
N HIS A 751 -20.67 5.11 -13.49
CA HIS A 751 -19.25 5.29 -13.81
C HIS A 751 -19.03 5.83 -15.24
N GLN A 752 -19.83 6.82 -15.65
CA GLN A 752 -19.57 7.56 -16.88
C GLN A 752 -18.19 8.23 -16.82
N SER A 753 -17.55 8.42 -17.97
CA SER A 753 -16.13 8.76 -17.97
C SER A 753 -15.83 10.15 -17.41
N THR A 754 -14.83 10.25 -16.53
CA THR A 754 -14.32 11.52 -15.99
C THR A 754 -13.66 12.43 -17.04
N ALA A 755 -13.50 11.95 -18.28
CA ALA A 755 -13.16 12.79 -19.42
C ALA A 755 -14.31 13.70 -19.87
N ASP A 756 -15.58 13.34 -19.57
CA ASP A 756 -16.71 14.24 -19.75
C ASP A 756 -16.83 15.18 -18.54
N GLN A 757 -16.74 16.47 -18.84
CA GLN A 757 -16.78 17.57 -17.88
C GLN A 757 -17.92 18.56 -18.20
N TRP A 758 -18.85 18.17 -19.08
CA TRP A 758 -19.94 19.00 -19.59
C TRP A 758 -21.33 18.46 -19.20
N PHE A 759 -21.53 18.06 -17.95
CA PHE A 759 -22.76 17.39 -17.50
C PHE A 759 -24.03 18.14 -17.92
N ASP A 760 -24.97 17.45 -18.57
CA ASP A 760 -26.28 18.02 -18.83
C ASP A 760 -27.17 18.05 -17.56
N GLU A 761 -28.36 18.64 -17.66
CA GLU A 761 -29.27 18.77 -16.52
C GLU A 761 -29.72 17.41 -15.98
N THR A 762 -30.00 16.45 -16.87
CA THR A 762 -30.46 15.11 -16.52
C THR A 762 -29.34 14.33 -15.83
N GLN A 763 -28.15 14.32 -16.41
CA GLN A 763 -26.97 13.64 -15.87
C GLN A 763 -26.61 14.16 -14.47
N PHE A 764 -26.57 15.49 -14.29
CA PHE A 764 -26.32 16.10 -12.99
C PHE A 764 -27.39 15.72 -11.96
N GLU A 765 -28.67 15.79 -12.34
CA GLU A 765 -29.76 15.44 -11.43
C GLU A 765 -29.74 13.95 -11.06
N SER A 766 -29.47 13.05 -12.01
CA SER A 766 -29.34 11.61 -11.76
C SER A 766 -28.17 11.30 -10.81
N TYR A 767 -27.00 11.91 -10.98
CA TYR A 767 -25.88 11.76 -10.03
C TYR A 767 -26.20 12.34 -8.65
N ARG A 768 -26.84 13.52 -8.59
CA ARG A 768 -27.26 14.15 -7.32
C ARG A 768 -28.26 13.27 -6.58
N ARG A 769 -29.27 12.75 -7.28
CA ARG A 769 -30.35 11.95 -6.72
C ARG A 769 -29.89 10.54 -6.36
N LEU A 770 -28.93 9.95 -7.09
CA LEU A 770 -28.29 8.71 -6.69
C LEU A 770 -27.48 8.88 -5.40
N GLY A 771 -26.68 9.94 -5.27
CA GLY A 771 -25.95 10.22 -4.03
C GLY A 771 -26.88 10.42 -2.82
N ASP A 772 -28.00 11.11 -3.04
CA ASP A 772 -29.08 11.30 -2.06
C ASP A 772 -29.76 9.97 -1.66
N HIS A 773 -30.08 9.09 -2.62
CA HIS A 773 -30.59 7.73 -2.38
C HIS A 773 -29.61 6.89 -1.56
N ILE A 774 -28.35 6.81 -2.00
CA ILE A 774 -27.29 6.03 -1.35
C ILE A 774 -27.11 6.45 0.11
N VAL A 775 -27.03 7.75 0.40
CA VAL A 775 -26.84 8.25 1.78
C VAL A 775 -28.06 7.94 2.65
N HIS A 776 -29.29 8.05 2.13
CA HIS A 776 -30.49 7.67 2.87
C HIS A 776 -30.58 6.16 3.10
N ALA A 777 -30.22 5.32 2.13
CA ALA A 777 -30.17 3.88 2.28
C ALA A 777 -29.13 3.45 3.33
N VAL A 778 -27.91 3.99 3.26
CA VAL A 778 -26.79 3.65 4.17
C VAL A 778 -27.04 4.10 5.61
N PHE A 779 -27.50 5.33 5.83
CA PHE A 779 -27.60 5.93 7.17
C PHE A 779 -29.02 6.03 7.75
N GLY A 780 -30.07 5.93 6.94
CA GLY A 780 -31.43 6.29 7.35
C GLY A 780 -31.94 5.49 8.56
N ASN A 781 -31.79 4.17 8.53
CA ASN A 781 -32.18 3.29 9.64
C ASN A 781 -31.32 3.55 10.88
N ALA A 782 -29.99 3.59 10.72
CA ALA A 782 -29.07 3.80 11.83
C ALA A 782 -29.29 5.14 12.56
N VAL A 783 -29.59 6.23 11.83
CA VAL A 783 -29.91 7.56 12.41
C VAL A 783 -31.26 7.56 13.13
N ASN A 784 -32.25 6.82 12.62
CA ASN A 784 -33.56 6.70 13.27
C ASN A 784 -33.47 5.84 14.55
N ASN A 785 -32.75 4.71 14.52
CA ASN A 785 -32.59 3.80 15.67
C ASN A 785 -31.81 4.43 16.83
N THR A 786 -30.92 5.37 16.55
CA THR A 786 -30.04 6.00 17.55
C THR A 786 -30.58 7.31 18.15
N ASP A 787 -31.79 7.73 17.74
CA ASP A 787 -32.50 8.92 18.22
C ASP A 787 -31.72 10.25 18.10
N VAL A 788 -30.66 10.27 17.26
CA VAL A 788 -29.72 11.40 17.08
C VAL A 788 -30.41 12.70 16.63
N ARG A 789 -31.61 12.60 16.03
CA ARG A 789 -32.45 13.74 15.65
C ARG A 789 -33.27 14.34 16.80
N ASN A 790 -33.57 13.57 17.84
CA ASN A 790 -34.43 13.98 18.95
C ASN A 790 -33.69 14.68 20.09
N ALA A 791 -32.36 14.84 20.00
CA ALA A 791 -31.55 15.54 20.97
C ALA A 791 -31.79 17.07 21.04
N ASP A 792 -32.40 17.68 20.01
CA ASP A 792 -32.84 19.08 20.05
C ASP A 792 -34.01 19.35 19.07
N PRO A 793 -35.28 19.32 19.56
CA PRO A 793 -36.45 19.69 18.77
C PRO A 793 -36.56 21.19 18.43
N ASP A 794 -35.81 22.04 19.14
CA ASP A 794 -35.97 23.50 19.14
C ASP A 794 -34.90 24.22 18.28
N GLY A 795 -33.84 23.51 17.85
CA GLY A 795 -32.75 24.03 17.02
C GLY A 795 -31.89 25.09 17.73
N LYS A 796 -31.82 25.05 19.06
CA LYS A 796 -31.13 26.03 19.92
C LYS A 796 -29.84 25.49 20.54
N ALA A 797 -29.62 24.19 20.57
CA ALA A 797 -28.36 23.60 20.98
C ALA A 797 -27.30 23.89 19.91
N ALA A 798 -26.18 24.49 20.32
CA ALA A 798 -25.05 24.66 19.42
C ALA A 798 -24.53 23.29 18.97
N TYR A 799 -24.20 23.16 17.68
CA TYR A 799 -23.64 21.94 17.05
C TYR A 799 -22.42 21.35 17.80
N ASP A 800 -21.77 22.13 18.66
CA ASP A 800 -20.66 21.71 19.54
C ASP A 800 -21.04 20.70 20.64
N GLN A 801 -22.32 20.38 20.85
CA GLN A 801 -22.80 19.58 21.99
C GLN A 801 -23.45 18.22 21.66
N MET A 802 -23.18 17.60 20.49
CA MET A 802 -23.48 16.17 20.35
C MET A 802 -22.64 15.33 21.33
N PRO A 803 -23.25 14.53 22.23
CA PRO A 803 -22.52 13.62 23.10
C PRO A 803 -21.68 12.64 22.28
N ARG A 804 -20.41 12.42 22.67
CA ARG A 804 -19.53 11.45 21.99
C ARG A 804 -20.16 10.06 21.88
N THR A 805 -20.97 9.67 22.87
CA THR A 805 -21.71 8.40 22.92
C THR A 805 -22.56 8.14 21.69
N ASP A 806 -23.08 9.17 21.04
CA ASP A 806 -24.11 9.03 20.03
C ASP A 806 -23.49 8.76 18.65
N ILE A 807 -22.29 9.30 18.40
CA ILE A 807 -21.46 8.92 17.26
C ILE A 807 -20.93 7.49 17.41
N GLU A 808 -20.53 7.06 18.61
CA GLU A 808 -20.09 5.68 18.82
C GLU A 808 -21.24 4.67 18.60
N ARG A 809 -22.46 5.01 19.05
CA ARG A 809 -23.68 4.26 18.76
C ARG A 809 -23.99 4.21 17.27
N LEU A 810 -23.96 5.33 16.57
CA LEU A 810 -24.22 5.39 15.13
C LEU A 810 -23.28 4.49 14.32
N PHE A 811 -21.97 4.51 14.62
CA PHE A 811 -21.01 3.65 13.92
C PHE A 811 -21.09 2.17 14.34
N HIS A 812 -21.56 1.87 15.55
CA HIS A 812 -21.88 0.51 15.97
C HIS A 812 -23.09 -0.03 15.20
N GLU A 813 -24.17 0.76 15.12
CA GLU A 813 -25.40 0.42 14.40
C GLU A 813 -25.13 0.20 12.90
N LEU A 814 -24.32 1.07 12.27
CA LEU A 814 -23.87 0.89 10.88
C LEU A 814 -23.01 -0.37 10.70
N GLN A 815 -22.18 -0.71 11.69
CA GLN A 815 -21.36 -1.92 11.64
C GLN A 815 -22.19 -3.20 11.82
N GLU A 816 -23.26 -3.18 12.61
CA GLU A 816 -24.20 -4.31 12.73
C GLU A 816 -25.12 -4.42 11.50
N GLN A 817 -25.62 -3.29 10.96
CA GLN A 817 -26.48 -3.26 9.77
C GLN A 817 -25.77 -3.73 8.48
N TRP A 818 -24.50 -3.36 8.31
CA TRP A 818 -23.72 -3.62 7.09
C TRP A 818 -22.61 -4.66 7.31
N TYR A 819 -22.79 -5.58 8.27
CA TYR A 819 -21.91 -6.73 8.43
C TYR A 819 -22.23 -7.79 7.37
N PRO A 820 -21.27 -8.25 6.53
CA PRO A 820 -21.53 -9.24 5.47
C PRO A 820 -22.29 -10.45 6.01
N PRO A 821 -23.43 -10.86 5.43
CA PRO A 821 -24.20 -12.00 5.94
C PRO A 821 -23.44 -13.31 5.72
N SER A 822 -23.53 -14.25 6.66
CA SER A 822 -22.93 -15.57 6.47
C SER A 822 -23.80 -16.42 5.54
N GLU A 823 -23.25 -16.78 4.38
CA GLU A 823 -23.92 -17.67 3.41
C GLU A 823 -24.30 -19.02 4.05
N ALA A 824 -23.40 -19.55 4.91
CA ALA A 824 -23.62 -20.78 5.64
C ALA A 824 -24.82 -20.68 6.60
N VAL A 825 -24.93 -19.57 7.36
CA VAL A 825 -26.09 -19.34 8.22
C VAL A 825 -27.37 -19.29 7.39
N SER A 826 -27.39 -18.50 6.31
CA SER A 826 -28.58 -18.30 5.48
C SER A 826 -29.13 -19.61 4.88
N GLN A 827 -28.25 -20.54 4.51
CA GLN A 827 -28.64 -21.84 3.96
C GLN A 827 -28.98 -22.89 5.02
N LEU A 828 -28.28 -22.89 6.15
CA LEU A 828 -28.34 -23.97 7.15
C LEU A 828 -29.19 -23.63 8.39
N PHE A 829 -29.58 -22.36 8.58
CA PHE A 829 -30.38 -21.91 9.74
C PHE A 829 -31.61 -22.78 9.99
N ASN A 830 -32.41 -23.07 8.95
CA ASN A 830 -33.62 -23.90 9.07
C ASN A 830 -33.29 -25.31 9.59
N ARG A 831 -32.20 -25.93 9.12
CA ARG A 831 -31.74 -27.26 9.56
C ARG A 831 -31.32 -27.24 11.04
N HIS A 832 -30.56 -26.21 11.44
CA HIS A 832 -30.15 -26.06 12.84
C HIS A 832 -31.34 -25.72 13.75
N ALA A 833 -32.29 -24.91 13.29
CA ALA A 833 -33.51 -24.59 14.01
C ALA A 833 -34.36 -25.85 14.28
N SER A 834 -34.59 -26.71 13.28
CA SER A 834 -35.30 -27.98 13.48
C SER A 834 -34.55 -28.95 14.42
N GLY A 835 -33.21 -28.99 14.36
CA GLY A 835 -32.41 -29.79 15.30
C GLY A 835 -32.51 -29.28 16.75
N LEU A 836 -32.55 -27.96 16.93
CA LEU A 836 -32.76 -27.33 18.24
C LEU A 836 -34.21 -27.54 18.75
N GLU A 837 -35.20 -27.47 17.86
CA GLU A 837 -36.61 -27.72 18.19
C GLU A 837 -36.82 -29.15 18.72
N GLN A 838 -36.18 -30.15 18.11
CA GLN A 838 -36.19 -31.54 18.60
C GLN A 838 -35.59 -31.64 20.01
N ILE A 839 -34.45 -30.99 20.25
CA ILE A 839 -33.78 -30.94 21.57
C ILE A 839 -34.71 -30.30 22.62
N ILE A 840 -35.35 -29.16 22.30
CA ILE A 840 -36.25 -28.46 23.21
C ILE A 840 -37.53 -29.27 23.47
N SER A 841 -38.08 -29.94 22.45
CA SER A 841 -39.26 -30.81 22.59
C SER A 841 -38.98 -32.01 23.51
N GLN A 842 -37.78 -32.59 23.44
CA GLN A 842 -37.36 -33.69 24.32
C GLN A 842 -37.17 -33.23 25.78
N LEU A 843 -36.57 -32.06 26.00
CA LEU A 843 -36.48 -31.44 27.34
C LEU A 843 -37.87 -31.18 27.93
N LYS A 844 -38.79 -30.62 27.14
CA LYS A 844 -40.15 -30.28 27.56
C LYS A 844 -41.02 -31.51 27.88
N SER A 845 -40.85 -32.61 27.16
CA SER A 845 -41.75 -33.78 27.25
C SER A 845 -41.32 -34.85 28.26
N ASN A 846 -40.07 -34.81 28.74
CA ASN A 846 -39.52 -35.86 29.60
C ASN A 846 -39.30 -35.37 31.03
N GLU A 847 -40.14 -35.80 31.97
CA GLU A 847 -40.07 -35.42 33.38
C GLU A 847 -38.71 -35.70 34.02
N LYS A 848 -37.98 -36.74 33.57
CA LYS A 848 -36.63 -37.08 34.08
C LYS A 848 -35.55 -36.07 33.69
N LEU A 849 -35.88 -35.07 32.87
CA LEU A 849 -34.98 -33.97 32.48
C LEU A 849 -35.32 -32.65 33.18
N ARG A 850 -36.40 -32.57 33.99
CA ARG A 850 -36.90 -31.34 34.66
C ARG A 850 -35.85 -30.61 35.50
N PHE A 851 -34.82 -31.31 35.99
CA PHE A 851 -33.69 -30.70 36.72
C PHE A 851 -32.76 -29.84 35.83
N LEU A 852 -32.70 -30.12 34.52
CA LEU A 852 -31.88 -29.37 33.57
C LEU A 852 -32.46 -27.97 33.28
N ASP A 853 -33.77 -27.79 33.39
CA ASP A 853 -34.44 -26.51 33.12
C ASP A 853 -33.90 -25.39 34.03
N LEU A 854 -33.65 -25.70 35.31
CA LEU A 854 -33.02 -24.77 36.25
C LEU A 854 -31.53 -24.54 36.01
N GLN A 855 -30.82 -25.54 35.46
CA GLN A 855 -29.39 -25.41 35.15
C GLN A 855 -29.13 -24.60 33.88
N ILE A 856 -30.02 -24.69 32.87
CA ILE A 856 -29.90 -23.99 31.59
C ILE A 856 -30.61 -22.63 31.63
N TYR A 857 -31.76 -22.54 32.31
CA TYR A 857 -32.56 -21.32 32.48
C TYR A 857 -32.84 -21.01 33.96
N PRO A 858 -31.83 -20.59 34.75
CA PRO A 858 -31.99 -20.29 36.18
C PRO A 858 -33.10 -19.27 36.50
N VAL A 859 -33.48 -18.44 35.52
CA VAL A 859 -34.53 -17.43 35.63
C VAL A 859 -35.93 -18.05 35.82
N PHE A 860 -36.17 -19.29 35.34
CA PHE A 860 -37.45 -19.98 35.54
C PHE A 860 -37.78 -20.22 37.02
N SER A 861 -36.78 -20.32 37.90
CA SER A 861 -37.01 -20.38 39.36
C SER A 861 -37.78 -19.17 39.91
N LYS A 862 -37.81 -18.02 39.22
CA LYS A 862 -38.58 -16.83 39.63
C LYS A 862 -40.07 -16.90 39.30
N PHE A 863 -40.47 -17.76 38.36
CA PHE A 863 -41.83 -17.80 37.82
C PHE A 863 -42.67 -18.99 38.31
N ASP A 864 -42.03 -19.99 38.92
CA ASP A 864 -42.68 -21.18 39.46
C ASP A 864 -42.18 -21.48 40.89
N GLN A 865 -43.12 -21.62 41.83
CA GLN A 865 -42.83 -21.85 43.25
C GLN A 865 -42.30 -23.26 43.56
N GLU A 866 -42.65 -24.29 42.78
CA GLU A 866 -42.06 -25.62 42.87
C GLU A 866 -40.60 -25.60 42.40
N LEU A 867 -40.33 -24.92 41.27
CA LEU A 867 -38.98 -24.74 40.73
C LEU A 867 -38.11 -23.85 41.65
N SER A 868 -38.70 -22.93 42.40
CA SER A 868 -38.03 -22.23 43.50
C SER A 868 -37.65 -23.15 44.67
N ARG A 869 -38.47 -24.16 45.01
CA ARG A 869 -38.12 -25.19 46.02
C ARG A 869 -37.03 -26.14 45.53
N LEU A 870 -37.10 -26.56 44.26
CA LEU A 870 -36.07 -27.37 43.58
C LEU A 870 -34.67 -26.74 43.60
N LYS A 871 -34.56 -25.41 43.75
CA LYS A 871 -33.29 -24.68 43.90
C LYS A 871 -32.73 -24.69 45.33
N LYS A 872 -33.55 -25.01 46.34
CA LYS A 872 -33.14 -25.14 47.75
C LYS A 872 -32.93 -26.59 48.20
N ASP A 873 -33.63 -27.54 47.58
CA ASP A 873 -33.41 -28.98 47.77
C ASP A 873 -32.24 -29.49 46.90
N SER A 874 -31.75 -30.70 47.24
CA SER A 874 -30.71 -31.44 46.50
C SER A 874 -31.01 -31.71 45.01
N ARG A 875 -32.28 -31.57 44.62
CA ARG A 875 -32.84 -31.77 43.26
C ARG A 875 -32.29 -30.84 42.17
N TYR A 876 -31.36 -29.94 42.49
CA TYR A 876 -30.52 -29.24 41.50
C TYR A 876 -29.52 -30.19 40.80
N LEU A 877 -29.33 -31.39 41.34
CA LEU A 877 -28.54 -32.49 40.79
C LEU A 877 -29.43 -33.73 40.62
N PRO A 878 -29.14 -34.65 39.68
CA PRO A 878 -29.92 -35.87 39.49
C PRO A 878 -29.83 -36.76 40.74
N GLU A 879 -30.98 -37.15 41.30
CA GLU A 879 -31.06 -37.94 42.53
C GLU A 879 -31.16 -39.44 42.24
N SER A 880 -31.67 -39.79 41.05
CA SER A 880 -31.73 -41.17 40.56
C SER A 880 -30.72 -41.46 39.43
N PHE A 881 -30.33 -42.74 39.32
CA PHE A 881 -29.51 -43.21 38.20
C PHE A 881 -30.18 -43.01 36.83
N GLU A 882 -31.52 -43.01 36.80
CA GLU A 882 -32.29 -42.84 35.57
C GLU A 882 -32.28 -41.38 35.07
N GLU A 883 -32.39 -40.41 35.97
CA GLU A 883 -32.22 -38.97 35.67
C GLU A 883 -30.78 -38.67 35.22
N LEU A 884 -29.78 -39.24 35.91
CA LEU A 884 -28.38 -39.10 35.52
C LEU A 884 -28.14 -39.64 34.11
N ARG A 885 -28.68 -40.83 33.79
CA ARG A 885 -28.59 -41.43 32.46
C ARG A 885 -29.30 -40.58 31.42
N ALA A 886 -30.52 -40.14 31.68
CA ALA A 886 -31.30 -39.30 30.76
C ALA A 886 -30.57 -37.98 30.48
N GLY A 887 -30.14 -37.26 31.51
CA GLY A 887 -29.42 -36.01 31.39
C GLY A 887 -28.08 -36.13 30.66
N PHE A 888 -27.36 -37.24 30.83
CA PHE A 888 -26.08 -37.49 30.16
C PHE A 888 -26.27 -37.65 28.64
N TYR A 889 -27.20 -38.51 28.21
CA TYR A 889 -27.46 -38.69 26.77
C TYR A 889 -28.06 -37.42 26.14
N MET A 890 -28.90 -36.68 26.87
CA MET A 890 -29.42 -35.38 26.43
C MET A 890 -28.29 -34.36 26.21
N CYS A 891 -27.42 -34.17 27.20
CA CYS A 891 -26.27 -33.26 27.07
C CYS A 891 -25.30 -33.71 25.98
N LYS A 892 -25.14 -35.02 25.75
CA LYS A 892 -24.32 -35.56 24.66
C LYS A 892 -24.92 -35.22 23.29
N GLN A 893 -26.23 -35.33 23.13
CA GLN A 893 -26.94 -34.93 21.90
C GLN A 893 -26.80 -33.41 21.65
N MET A 894 -26.89 -32.59 22.69
CA MET A 894 -26.65 -31.15 22.60
C MET A 894 -25.19 -30.83 22.21
N LEU A 895 -24.20 -31.57 22.71
CA LEU A 895 -22.80 -31.44 22.30
C LEU A 895 -22.55 -31.85 20.84
N ILE A 896 -23.20 -32.92 20.36
CA ILE A 896 -23.14 -33.35 18.95
C ILE A 896 -23.77 -32.28 18.05
N PHE A 897 -24.92 -31.72 18.44
CA PHE A 897 -25.54 -30.61 17.74
C PHE A 897 -24.61 -29.38 17.70
N MET A 898 -23.95 -29.07 18.81
CA MET A 898 -22.97 -27.98 18.90
C MET A 898 -21.73 -28.19 18.01
N GLU A 899 -21.20 -29.41 17.89
CA GLU A 899 -20.13 -29.73 16.93
C GLU A 899 -20.62 -29.60 15.47
N GLY A 900 -21.85 -30.02 15.19
CA GLY A 900 -22.50 -29.85 13.89
C GLY A 900 -22.60 -28.38 13.49
N VAL A 901 -23.18 -27.53 14.34
CA VAL A 901 -23.26 -26.07 14.13
C VAL A 901 -21.86 -25.43 14.01
N TYR A 902 -20.88 -25.90 14.79
CA TYR A 902 -19.50 -25.42 14.72
C TYR A 902 -18.84 -25.70 13.36
N HIS A 903 -19.06 -26.87 12.78
CA HIS A 903 -18.55 -27.22 11.46
C HIS A 903 -19.33 -26.52 10.34
N ASP A 904 -20.66 -26.62 10.36
CA ASP A 904 -21.55 -26.07 9.35
C ASP A 904 -21.41 -24.53 9.24
N LEU A 905 -21.21 -23.82 10.36
CA LEU A 905 -21.03 -22.36 10.41
C LEU A 905 -19.57 -21.92 10.57
N ASN A 906 -18.59 -22.82 10.40
CA ASN A 906 -17.15 -22.54 10.44
C ASN A 906 -16.71 -21.64 11.64
N LEU A 907 -17.20 -21.96 12.84
CA LEU A 907 -17.06 -21.08 14.02
C LEU A 907 -15.60 -20.91 14.50
N ASP A 908 -14.64 -21.70 13.99
CA ASP A 908 -13.20 -21.44 14.10
C ASP A 908 -12.82 -20.01 13.61
N ARG A 909 -13.50 -19.51 12.58
CA ARG A 909 -13.28 -18.19 11.98
C ARG A 909 -14.43 -17.22 12.22
N GLU A 910 -15.67 -17.72 12.15
CA GLU A 910 -16.88 -16.89 12.17
C GLU A 910 -17.56 -16.77 13.55
N PHE A 911 -16.87 -17.16 14.64
CA PHE A 911 -17.36 -16.99 16.02
C PHE A 911 -17.88 -15.58 16.35
N SER A 912 -17.18 -14.54 15.86
CA SER A 912 -17.52 -13.14 16.12
C SER A 912 -18.51 -12.52 15.12
N HIS A 913 -19.09 -13.33 14.24
CA HIS A 913 -20.10 -12.89 13.28
C HIS A 913 -21.40 -12.53 14.02
N PRO A 914 -22.07 -11.39 13.72
CA PRO A 914 -23.34 -11.02 14.35
C PRO A 914 -24.41 -12.11 14.26
N ASP A 915 -24.63 -12.69 13.08
CA ASP A 915 -25.54 -13.82 12.82
C ASP A 915 -25.31 -15.02 13.77
N ASN A 916 -24.05 -15.31 14.10
CA ASN A 916 -23.68 -16.42 14.98
C ASN A 916 -23.84 -16.10 16.47
N ARG A 917 -24.03 -14.83 16.86
CA ARG A 917 -24.15 -14.39 18.26
C ARG A 917 -25.28 -15.10 19.00
N GLY A 918 -26.38 -15.43 18.31
CA GLY A 918 -27.47 -16.25 18.88
C GLY A 918 -27.01 -17.64 19.30
N TRP A 919 -26.34 -18.36 18.40
CA TRP A 919 -25.76 -19.68 18.66
C TRP A 919 -24.69 -19.64 19.75
N ILE A 920 -23.79 -18.66 19.71
CA ILE A 920 -22.75 -18.49 20.74
C ILE A 920 -23.38 -18.26 22.11
N ASN A 921 -24.36 -17.37 22.23
CA ASN A 921 -25.07 -17.13 23.49
C ASN A 921 -25.81 -18.39 24.00
N LEU A 922 -26.40 -19.19 23.10
CA LEU A 922 -27.04 -20.45 23.44
C LEU A 922 -26.03 -21.47 23.99
N PHE A 923 -24.90 -21.66 23.29
CA PHE A 923 -23.84 -22.58 23.73
C PHE A 923 -23.17 -22.12 25.03
N GLN A 924 -23.00 -20.82 25.24
CA GLN A 924 -22.52 -20.28 26.52
C GLN A 924 -23.51 -20.52 27.67
N ARG A 925 -24.82 -20.49 27.43
CA ARG A 925 -25.83 -20.89 28.43
C ARG A 925 -25.82 -22.38 28.72
N TRP A 926 -25.68 -23.23 27.70
CA TRP A 926 -25.48 -24.67 27.90
C TRP A 926 -24.20 -24.94 28.69
N ALA A 927 -23.13 -24.17 28.44
CA ALA A 927 -21.88 -24.20 29.19
C ALA A 927 -21.99 -23.79 30.67
N TRP A 928 -23.14 -23.27 31.13
CA TRP A 928 -23.41 -23.01 32.54
C TRP A 928 -24.04 -24.21 33.28
N SER A 929 -24.62 -25.18 32.56
CA SER A 929 -25.17 -26.39 33.20
C SER A 929 -24.06 -27.29 33.74
N ARG A 930 -24.18 -27.69 35.01
CA ARG A 930 -23.27 -28.66 35.66
C ARG A 930 -23.31 -30.02 34.96
N MET A 931 -24.50 -30.48 34.58
CA MET A 931 -24.66 -31.76 33.87
C MET A 931 -24.06 -31.72 32.46
N PHE A 932 -24.14 -30.57 31.78
CA PHE A 932 -23.51 -30.36 30.47
C PHE A 932 -21.98 -30.36 30.59
N ARG A 933 -21.41 -29.67 31.58
CA ARG A 933 -19.97 -29.70 31.88
C ARG A 933 -19.45 -31.09 32.21
N PHE A 934 -20.17 -31.82 33.06
CA PHE A 934 -19.87 -33.22 33.36
C PHE A 934 -19.88 -34.09 32.09
N THR A 935 -20.88 -33.91 31.23
CA THR A 935 -20.95 -34.67 29.98
C THR A 935 -19.81 -34.30 29.03
N TRP A 936 -19.38 -33.03 28.99
CA TRP A 936 -18.17 -32.61 28.27
C TRP A 936 -16.90 -33.21 28.86
N SER A 937 -16.68 -33.16 30.18
CA SER A 937 -15.49 -33.72 30.81
C SER A 937 -15.37 -35.23 30.64
N VAL A 938 -16.49 -35.93 30.42
CA VAL A 938 -16.52 -37.34 30.04
C VAL A 938 -16.32 -37.57 28.54
N THR A 939 -16.97 -36.78 27.68
CA THR A 939 -17.06 -37.09 26.23
C THR A 939 -16.11 -36.28 25.32
N ALA A 940 -15.42 -35.24 25.78
CA ALA A 940 -14.62 -34.33 24.95
C ALA A 940 -13.61 -35.02 24.01
N SER A 941 -13.09 -36.20 24.36
CA SER A 941 -12.16 -36.97 23.51
C SER A 941 -12.81 -37.62 22.29
N THR A 942 -14.15 -37.71 22.23
CA THR A 942 -14.85 -38.22 21.06
C THR A 942 -15.09 -37.16 19.97
N PHE A 943 -14.73 -35.90 20.24
CA PHE A 943 -14.93 -34.76 19.34
C PHE A 943 -13.61 -34.31 18.70
N GLY A 944 -13.69 -33.58 17.57
CA GLY A 944 -12.53 -33.11 16.82
C GLY A 944 -11.60 -32.19 17.62
N ALA A 945 -10.29 -32.30 17.42
CA ALA A 945 -9.29 -31.52 18.17
C ALA A 945 -9.42 -29.99 18.00
N ARG A 946 -9.95 -29.52 16.86
CA ARG A 946 -10.25 -28.09 16.67
C ARG A 946 -11.48 -27.65 17.48
N PHE A 947 -12.55 -28.43 17.49
CA PHE A 947 -13.74 -28.19 18.32
C PHE A 947 -13.39 -28.19 19.81
N GLN A 948 -12.57 -29.15 20.28
CA GLN A 948 -12.04 -29.14 21.65
C GLN A 948 -11.36 -27.81 22.00
N LYS A 949 -10.49 -27.31 21.11
CA LYS A 949 -9.78 -26.05 21.30
C LYS A 949 -10.70 -24.83 21.26
N PHE A 950 -11.72 -24.83 20.40
CA PHE A 950 -12.77 -23.82 20.36
C PHE A 950 -13.56 -23.77 21.69
N CYS A 951 -14.01 -24.94 22.17
CA CYS A 951 -14.68 -25.10 23.46
C CYS A 951 -13.83 -24.61 24.64
N GLU A 952 -12.55 -24.98 24.69
CA GLU A 952 -11.59 -24.52 25.71
C GLU A 952 -11.39 -22.99 25.67
N GLN A 953 -11.21 -22.40 24.48
CA GLN A 953 -10.84 -20.98 24.32
C GLN A 953 -12.03 -20.00 24.34
N ARG A 954 -13.22 -20.41 23.87
CA ARG A 954 -14.37 -19.51 23.65
C ARG A 954 -15.54 -19.76 24.58
N MET A 955 -15.68 -20.98 25.10
CA MET A 955 -16.74 -21.36 26.04
C MET A 955 -16.21 -21.58 27.48
N ASN A 956 -14.89 -21.43 27.68
CA ASN A 956 -14.19 -21.67 28.96
C ASN A 956 -14.42 -23.09 29.51
N PHE A 957 -14.57 -24.08 28.63
CA PHE A 957 -14.61 -25.49 29.02
C PHE A 957 -13.20 -25.98 29.33
N ARG A 958 -12.71 -25.74 30.55
CA ARG A 958 -11.49 -26.38 31.03
C ARG A 958 -11.69 -27.89 31.15
N ARG A 959 -10.62 -28.65 30.93
CA ARG A 959 -10.60 -30.09 31.30
C ARG A 959 -10.41 -30.14 32.81
N ASP A 960 -11.53 -30.31 33.51
CA ASP A 960 -11.70 -30.27 34.96
C ASP A 960 -10.59 -30.95 35.78
N GLU A 961 -10.38 -30.46 37.00
CA GLU A 961 -9.37 -31.00 37.90
C GLU A 961 -9.78 -32.34 38.50
N ILE A 962 -8.82 -33.27 38.55
CA ILE A 962 -9.01 -34.55 39.22
C ILE A 962 -8.63 -34.38 40.68
N GLN A 963 -9.56 -34.69 41.59
CA GLN A 963 -9.30 -34.75 43.01
C GLN A 963 -9.45 -36.18 43.51
N ILE A 964 -8.50 -36.61 44.34
CA ILE A 964 -8.63 -37.85 45.11
C ILE A 964 -9.35 -37.49 46.41
N GLY A 965 -10.18 -38.39 46.94
CA GLY A 965 -10.91 -38.19 48.20
C GLY A 965 -9.95 -37.90 49.36
N LEU A 966 -9.86 -36.62 49.75
CA LEU A 966 -8.92 -36.08 50.74
C LEU A 966 -9.59 -35.05 51.69
N ILE A 967 -10.92 -34.98 51.70
CA ILE A 967 -11.65 -33.87 52.32
C ILE A 967 -12.41 -34.32 53.58
N GLU A 968 -11.65 -34.63 54.63
CA GLU A 968 -12.00 -34.31 56.01
C GLU A 968 -10.77 -33.63 56.66
N ASN A 969 -10.87 -32.32 56.94
CA ASN A 969 -9.93 -31.53 57.75
C ASN A 969 -8.43 -31.62 57.38
N GLY A 970 -8.08 -31.84 56.11
CA GLY A 970 -6.70 -31.79 55.62
C GLY A 970 -5.83 -32.99 56.04
N LEU A 971 -6.44 -34.06 56.55
CA LEU A 971 -5.77 -35.33 56.87
C LEU A 971 -6.05 -36.38 55.79
N LEU A 972 -5.09 -37.29 55.58
CA LEU A 972 -5.14 -38.27 54.50
C LEU A 972 -6.04 -39.46 54.88
N THR A 973 -7.37 -39.26 54.83
CA THR A 973 -8.39 -40.26 55.19
C THR A 973 -8.67 -41.27 54.06
N GLY A 974 -7.70 -42.14 53.79
CA GLY A 974 -7.96 -43.38 53.06
C GLY A 974 -8.63 -44.40 53.97
N CYS A 975 -9.60 -45.18 53.45
CA CYS A 975 -10.16 -46.27 54.22
C CYS A 975 -9.15 -47.43 54.23
N GLU A 976 -8.64 -47.77 55.41
CA GLU A 976 -7.88 -49.00 55.63
C GLU A 976 -8.89 -50.14 55.67
N VAL A 977 -8.85 -51.02 54.66
CA VAL A 977 -9.80 -52.13 54.55
C VAL A 977 -8.99 -53.42 54.52
N THR A 978 -9.10 -54.17 55.61
CA THR A 978 -8.52 -55.50 55.80
C THR A 978 -9.64 -56.47 56.15
N LEU A 979 -9.43 -57.78 56.00
CA LEU A 979 -10.37 -58.79 56.49
C LEU A 979 -10.62 -58.61 58.01
N ASP A 980 -9.56 -58.44 58.80
CA ASP A 980 -9.67 -58.11 60.24
C ASP A 980 -10.50 -56.84 60.52
N THR A 981 -10.47 -55.85 59.63
CA THR A 981 -11.24 -54.61 59.79
C THR A 981 -12.73 -54.86 59.53
N ILE A 982 -13.05 -55.66 58.52
CA ILE A 982 -14.42 -56.11 58.25
C ILE A 982 -14.94 -56.93 59.44
N ASP A 983 -14.14 -57.83 60.00
CA ASP A 983 -14.49 -58.64 61.17
C ASP A 983 -14.58 -57.83 62.48
N LYS A 984 -13.84 -56.73 62.59
CA LYS A 984 -13.96 -55.80 63.72
C LYS A 984 -15.22 -54.94 63.64
N TYR A 985 -15.74 -54.66 62.45
CA TYR A 985 -17.06 -54.05 62.28
C TYR A 985 -18.19 -55.09 62.43
N SER A 986 -18.00 -56.35 62.03
CA SER A 986 -18.98 -57.43 62.23
C SER A 986 -19.28 -57.65 63.72
N SER A 987 -18.23 -57.71 64.53
CA SER A 987 -18.32 -57.86 65.98
C SER A 987 -18.90 -56.63 66.70
N GLN A 988 -18.73 -55.41 66.17
CA GLN A 988 -19.40 -54.22 66.70
C GLN A 988 -20.89 -54.14 66.33
N ALA A 989 -21.28 -54.53 65.12
CA ALA A 989 -22.68 -54.55 64.69
C ALA A 989 -23.53 -55.54 65.53
N ALA A 990 -22.96 -56.70 65.86
CA ALA A 990 -23.60 -57.68 66.74
C ALA A 990 -23.86 -57.17 68.17
N ALA A 991 -23.09 -56.19 68.66
CA ALA A 991 -23.17 -55.70 70.03
C ALA A 991 -24.22 -54.58 70.27
N GLN A 992 -24.80 -53.98 69.22
CA GLN A 992 -25.75 -52.86 69.35
C GLN A 992 -27.23 -53.28 69.26
N GLY A 993 -27.53 -54.58 69.09
CA GLY A 993 -28.88 -55.12 68.95
C GLY A 993 -29.67 -55.28 70.25
N ALA A 994 -29.87 -54.21 71.05
CA ALA A 994 -30.68 -54.30 72.27
C ALA A 994 -31.40 -52.99 72.68
N SER A 995 -32.57 -52.71 72.10
CA SER A 995 -33.78 -52.33 72.89
C SER A 995 -35.07 -52.19 72.07
N THR A 996 -36.11 -52.88 72.55
CA THR A 996 -37.55 -52.58 72.49
C THR A 996 -38.34 -52.57 71.16
N ARG A 997 -39.14 -53.66 71.04
CA ARG A 997 -40.54 -53.80 70.55
C ARG A 997 -40.81 -54.30 69.12
N SER A 998 -41.57 -55.40 69.11
CA SER A 998 -42.10 -56.29 68.04
C SER A 998 -43.49 -55.82 67.53
N PRO A 999 -44.26 -56.56 66.67
CA PRO A 999 -44.07 -57.86 65.98
C PRO A 999 -44.28 -57.76 64.44
N ASP A 1000 -44.36 -58.78 63.56
CA ASP A 1000 -43.87 -60.20 63.36
C ASP A 1000 -44.43 -60.66 61.96
N PRO A 1001 -44.18 -61.87 61.39
CA PRO A 1001 -42.96 -62.71 61.28
C PRO A 1001 -42.62 -63.08 59.80
N VAL A 1002 -41.50 -63.79 59.56
CA VAL A 1002 -41.35 -65.00 58.68
C VAL A 1002 -39.87 -65.31 58.46
N ASN A 1003 -39.46 -66.49 58.94
CA ASN A 1003 -38.31 -67.32 58.57
C ASN A 1003 -36.95 -66.63 58.32
N ALA A 1004 -36.16 -66.53 59.40
CA ALA A 1004 -34.71 -66.64 59.31
C ALA A 1004 -34.31 -68.12 59.43
N GLU A 1005 -33.66 -68.69 58.41
CA GLU A 1005 -32.75 -69.82 58.62
C GLU A 1005 -31.34 -69.27 58.83
N SER A 1006 -30.62 -69.88 59.76
CA SER A 1006 -29.36 -69.33 60.27
C SER A 1006 -28.14 -69.78 59.47
N SER A 1007 -27.60 -68.88 58.64
CA SER A 1007 -26.17 -68.81 58.37
C SER A 1007 -25.64 -67.43 58.79
N GLY A 1008 -24.65 -67.41 59.68
CA GLY A 1008 -23.88 -66.21 59.98
C GLY A 1008 -22.89 -65.96 58.85
N ASP A 1009 -23.41 -65.56 57.69
CA ASP A 1009 -22.62 -65.42 56.46
C ASP A 1009 -21.84 -64.10 56.44
N SER A 1010 -20.56 -64.16 56.08
CA SER A 1010 -19.72 -62.95 55.97
C SER A 1010 -20.28 -61.94 54.95
N ASP A 1011 -21.02 -62.44 53.97
CA ASP A 1011 -21.67 -61.71 52.89
C ASP A 1011 -22.74 -60.71 53.36
N THR A 1012 -23.60 -61.06 54.34
CA THR A 1012 -24.64 -60.13 54.82
C THR A 1012 -24.03 -58.96 55.59
N VAL A 1013 -22.98 -59.20 56.37
CA VAL A 1013 -22.28 -58.15 57.11
C VAL A 1013 -21.49 -57.21 56.19
N LEU A 1014 -20.80 -57.77 55.19
CA LEU A 1014 -20.18 -56.99 54.12
C LEU A 1014 -21.20 -56.08 53.44
N VAL A 1015 -22.35 -56.65 53.07
CA VAL A 1015 -23.45 -55.89 52.46
C VAL A 1015 -23.96 -54.77 53.37
N ASP A 1016 -24.04 -54.95 54.69
CA ASP A 1016 -24.48 -53.91 55.62
C ASP A 1016 -23.41 -52.82 55.90
N PHE A 1017 -22.13 -53.19 56.01
CA PHE A 1017 -21.02 -52.24 56.03
C PHE A 1017 -21.01 -51.38 54.75
N TRP A 1018 -21.14 -52.01 53.58
CA TRP A 1018 -21.19 -51.34 52.28
C TRP A 1018 -22.55 -50.72 51.93
N LYS A 1019 -23.63 -50.97 52.71
CA LYS A 1019 -24.88 -50.16 52.71
C LYS A 1019 -24.75 -48.88 53.53
N ALA A 1020 -23.90 -48.85 54.56
CA ALA A 1020 -23.62 -47.64 55.35
C ALA A 1020 -22.56 -46.73 54.66
N ALA A 1021 -21.53 -47.33 54.08
CA ALA A 1021 -20.47 -46.67 53.30
C ALA A 1021 -20.89 -45.62 52.23
N PRO A 1022 -22.00 -45.75 51.45
CA PRO A 1022 -22.38 -44.80 50.39
C PRO A 1022 -22.31 -43.33 50.78
N LYS A 1023 -22.85 -42.98 51.95
CA LYS A 1023 -22.92 -41.58 52.41
C LYS A 1023 -21.57 -41.03 52.86
N LYS A 1024 -20.58 -41.89 53.13
CA LYS A 1024 -19.27 -41.51 53.68
C LYS A 1024 -18.14 -41.57 52.66
N PHE A 1025 -18.21 -42.47 51.66
CA PHE A 1025 -17.08 -42.75 50.77
C PHE A 1025 -17.37 -42.66 49.26
N GLY A 1026 -18.62 -42.46 48.83
CA GLY A 1026 -18.95 -42.12 47.43
C GLY A 1026 -18.83 -43.23 46.37
N PHE A 1027 -18.52 -44.48 46.76
CA PHE A 1027 -18.49 -45.64 45.85
C PHE A 1027 -19.91 -46.07 45.42
N ASN A 1028 -20.08 -46.48 44.16
CA ASN A 1028 -21.35 -47.08 43.70
C ASN A 1028 -21.44 -48.59 44.00
N TYR A 1029 -22.63 -49.19 43.81
CA TYR A 1029 -22.89 -50.60 44.13
C TYR A 1029 -21.93 -51.59 43.44
N PHE A 1030 -21.62 -51.38 42.15
CA PHE A 1030 -20.71 -52.26 41.40
C PHE A 1030 -19.25 -52.10 41.84
N GLU A 1031 -18.83 -50.88 42.19
CA GLU A 1031 -17.50 -50.64 42.76
C GLU A 1031 -17.34 -51.32 44.12
N ARG A 1032 -18.37 -51.23 44.98
CA ARG A 1032 -18.38 -51.92 46.28
C ARG A 1032 -18.29 -53.43 46.09
N ARG A 1033 -19.13 -54.02 45.24
CA ARG A 1033 -19.07 -55.45 44.94
C ARG A 1033 -17.72 -55.89 44.35
N MET A 1034 -17.11 -55.09 43.48
CA MET A 1034 -15.78 -55.39 42.95
C MET A 1034 -14.69 -55.32 44.05
N ILE A 1035 -14.81 -54.38 44.99
CA ILE A 1035 -13.92 -54.27 46.16
C ILE A 1035 -14.15 -55.45 47.13
N GLU A 1036 -15.41 -55.81 47.40
CA GLU A 1036 -15.80 -56.97 48.21
C GLU A 1036 -15.20 -58.26 47.64
N ASP A 1037 -15.41 -58.52 46.34
CA ASP A 1037 -14.95 -59.74 45.70
C ASP A 1037 -13.41 -59.77 45.56
N LEU A 1038 -12.73 -58.63 45.41
CA LEU A 1038 -11.25 -58.53 45.46
C LEU A 1038 -10.69 -58.78 46.86
N LEU A 1039 -11.31 -58.25 47.91
CA LEU A 1039 -10.83 -58.45 49.29
C LEU A 1039 -10.96 -59.91 49.76
N ARG A 1040 -11.88 -60.68 49.17
CA ARG A 1040 -12.02 -62.13 49.40
C ARG A 1040 -10.88 -62.98 48.85
N THR A 1041 -10.00 -62.47 47.98
CA THR A 1041 -8.91 -63.25 47.36
C THR A 1041 -7.58 -63.17 48.10
N ASN A 1042 -7.59 -63.19 49.43
CA ASN A 1042 -6.40 -63.15 50.30
C ASN A 1042 -5.49 -61.91 50.12
N LEU A 1043 -6.03 -60.77 49.66
CA LEU A 1043 -5.28 -59.52 49.59
C LEU A 1043 -5.04 -58.95 51.00
N LYS A 1044 -3.77 -58.63 51.26
CA LYS A 1044 -3.23 -58.05 52.49
C LYS A 1044 -3.64 -56.56 52.68
N PRO A 1045 -3.39 -55.94 53.85
CA PRO A 1045 -3.83 -54.57 54.16
C PRO A 1045 -3.68 -53.55 53.03
N CYS A 1046 -4.83 -53.12 52.50
CA CYS A 1046 -4.94 -52.16 51.42
C CYS A 1046 -5.62 -50.86 51.87
N LYS A 1047 -5.18 -49.72 51.31
CA LYS A 1047 -5.88 -48.43 51.44
C LYS A 1047 -6.58 -48.08 50.15
N ILE A 1048 -7.88 -47.77 50.24
CA ILE A 1048 -8.72 -47.45 49.08
C ILE A 1048 -9.00 -45.95 49.05
N PHE A 1049 -8.75 -45.33 47.89
CA PHE A 1049 -8.94 -43.91 47.63
C PHE A 1049 -9.91 -43.70 46.44
N PRO A 1050 -11.10 -43.11 46.65
CA PRO A 1050 -11.99 -42.74 45.56
C PRO A 1050 -11.39 -41.58 44.75
N ILE A 1051 -11.64 -41.55 43.44
CA ILE A 1051 -11.23 -40.46 42.55
C ILE A 1051 -12.45 -39.77 41.96
N PHE A 1052 -12.48 -38.46 42.16
CA PHE A 1052 -13.51 -37.58 41.68
C PHE A 1052 -12.98 -36.68 40.57
N ILE A 1053 -13.79 -36.43 39.55
CA ILE A 1053 -13.65 -35.20 38.78
C ILE A 1053 -14.35 -34.09 39.57
N LYS A 1054 -13.60 -33.03 39.89
CA LYS A 1054 -14.14 -31.80 40.45
C LYS A 1054 -14.43 -30.85 39.30
N THR A 1055 -15.70 -30.54 39.06
CA THR A 1055 -16.05 -29.49 38.10
C THR A 1055 -16.02 -28.13 38.78
N ASP A 1056 -15.33 -27.14 38.20
CA ASP A 1056 -15.30 -25.79 38.74
C ASP A 1056 -16.70 -25.15 38.73
N ASP A 1057 -17.10 -24.61 39.88
CA ASP A 1057 -18.37 -23.91 40.04
C ASP A 1057 -18.26 -22.39 39.84
N ASN A 1058 -19.39 -21.85 39.40
CA ASN A 1058 -19.72 -20.50 38.94
C ASN A 1058 -18.87 -19.31 39.49
N PRO A 1059 -18.45 -18.33 38.65
CA PRO A 1059 -17.85 -17.05 39.09
C PRO A 1059 -18.74 -16.14 39.97
N LEU A 1060 -19.96 -16.57 40.36
CA LEU A 1060 -20.90 -15.83 41.20
C LEU A 1060 -20.75 -16.07 42.72
N LYS A 1061 -19.69 -16.75 43.18
CA LYS A 1061 -19.34 -16.99 44.60
C LYS A 1061 -20.37 -17.79 45.43
N ASP A 1062 -20.55 -19.06 45.08
CA ASP A 1062 -21.06 -20.08 46.03
C ASP A 1062 -20.01 -21.19 46.18
N ASP A 1063 -19.52 -21.43 47.39
CA ASP A 1063 -18.33 -22.27 47.67
C ASP A 1063 -18.55 -23.81 47.56
N ALA A 1064 -19.68 -24.25 47.00
CA ALA A 1064 -20.03 -25.66 46.88
C ALA A 1064 -19.53 -26.26 45.55
N HIS A 1065 -18.47 -27.07 45.60
CA HIS A 1065 -17.93 -27.79 44.44
C HIS A 1065 -18.74 -29.07 44.11
N PHE A 1066 -18.96 -29.34 42.82
CA PHE A 1066 -19.55 -30.61 42.37
C PHE A 1066 -18.47 -31.67 42.07
N TYR A 1067 -18.65 -32.85 42.66
CA TYR A 1067 -17.72 -33.98 42.61
C TYR A 1067 -18.40 -35.22 42.02
N PHE A 1068 -17.79 -35.82 41.01
CA PHE A 1068 -18.29 -37.06 40.40
C PHE A 1068 -17.25 -38.18 40.46
N ASN A 1069 -17.59 -39.31 41.09
CA ASN A 1069 -16.72 -40.48 41.20
C ASN A 1069 -16.55 -41.18 39.84
N VAL A 1070 -15.31 -41.23 39.34
CA VAL A 1070 -14.95 -41.85 38.05
C VAL A 1070 -14.18 -43.16 38.18
N GLY A 1071 -13.82 -43.58 39.40
CA GLY A 1071 -13.03 -44.77 39.70
C GLY A 1071 -12.27 -44.64 41.00
N PHE A 1072 -11.38 -45.59 41.29
CA PHE A 1072 -10.66 -45.62 42.57
C PHE A 1072 -9.26 -46.21 42.46
N VAL A 1073 -8.44 -45.91 43.46
CA VAL A 1073 -7.10 -46.47 43.65
C VAL A 1073 -7.12 -47.40 44.85
N MET A 1074 -6.54 -48.58 44.70
CA MET A 1074 -6.12 -49.43 45.82
C MET A 1074 -4.60 -49.32 45.96
N MET A 1075 -4.12 -49.08 47.17
CA MET A 1075 -2.70 -49.12 47.50
C MET A 1075 -2.42 -50.31 48.41
N ASP A 1076 -1.54 -51.20 47.95
CA ASP A 1076 -0.93 -52.24 48.80
C ASP A 1076 0.17 -51.59 49.65
N LEU A 1077 0.02 -51.70 50.97
CA LEU A 1077 0.93 -51.10 51.94
C LEU A 1077 2.21 -51.92 52.18
N GLU A 1078 2.19 -53.23 51.93
CA GLU A 1078 3.37 -54.09 52.07
C GLU A 1078 4.23 -54.09 50.80
N GLN A 1079 3.63 -54.30 49.63
CA GLN A 1079 4.35 -54.38 48.36
C GLN A 1079 4.70 -53.01 47.76
N LYS A 1080 4.18 -51.92 48.35
CA LYS A 1080 4.28 -50.55 47.81
C LYS A 1080 3.85 -50.49 46.34
N GLN A 1081 2.69 -51.06 46.02
CA GLN A 1081 2.09 -51.00 44.69
C GLN A 1081 0.78 -50.22 44.70
N ILE A 1082 0.45 -49.61 43.56
CA ILE A 1082 -0.77 -48.81 43.36
C ILE A 1082 -1.55 -49.39 42.19
N TYR A 1083 -2.67 -50.04 42.49
CA TYR A 1083 -3.59 -50.56 41.51
C TYR A 1083 -4.68 -49.53 41.22
N TYR A 1084 -4.74 -49.05 39.98
CA TYR A 1084 -5.75 -48.10 39.55
C TYR A 1084 -6.93 -48.82 38.88
N PHE A 1085 -8.09 -48.78 39.52
CA PHE A 1085 -9.29 -49.45 39.07
C PHE A 1085 -10.34 -48.46 38.53
N ARG A 1086 -10.96 -48.89 37.42
CA ARG A 1086 -12.02 -48.19 36.65
C ARG A 1086 -11.59 -46.89 35.94
N ILE A 1087 -11.61 -46.96 34.62
CA ILE A 1087 -11.83 -45.83 33.70
C ILE A 1087 -12.46 -46.37 32.41
N GLN A 1088 -13.45 -45.69 31.84
CA GLN A 1088 -13.97 -46.03 30.50
C GLN A 1088 -12.94 -45.66 29.42
N ASN A 1089 -12.79 -46.45 28.36
CA ASN A 1089 -11.67 -46.32 27.39
C ASN A 1089 -11.46 -44.88 26.85
N HIS A 1090 -12.52 -44.10 26.62
CA HIS A 1090 -12.41 -42.71 26.18
C HIS A 1090 -11.81 -41.77 27.25
N LEU A 1091 -12.16 -41.94 28.54
CA LEU A 1091 -11.53 -41.23 29.67
C LEU A 1091 -10.05 -41.59 29.82
N ARG A 1092 -9.65 -42.81 29.43
CA ARG A 1092 -8.24 -43.25 29.42
C ARG A 1092 -7.44 -42.46 28.38
N GLN A 1093 -8.01 -42.26 27.20
CA GLN A 1093 -7.39 -41.51 26.09
C GLN A 1093 -7.23 -40.02 26.42
N MET A 1094 -8.11 -39.44 27.24
CA MET A 1094 -7.93 -38.09 27.81
C MET A 1094 -6.71 -37.96 28.75
N GLY A 1095 -6.12 -39.08 29.17
CA GLY A 1095 -5.00 -39.11 30.10
C GLY A 1095 -5.41 -38.89 31.56
N LEU A 1096 -6.71 -39.00 31.90
CA LEU A 1096 -7.20 -38.75 33.25
C LEU A 1096 -6.54 -39.68 34.26
N ALA A 1097 -6.45 -41.00 34.01
CA ALA A 1097 -5.69 -41.95 34.85
C ALA A 1097 -4.27 -41.45 35.21
N ARG A 1098 -3.53 -40.91 34.23
CA ARG A 1098 -2.17 -40.39 34.44
C ARG A 1098 -2.19 -39.11 35.28
N ARG A 1099 -3.22 -38.27 35.14
CA ARG A 1099 -3.42 -37.08 35.99
C ARG A 1099 -3.82 -37.47 37.41
N SER A 1100 -4.70 -38.47 37.60
CA SER A 1100 -5.08 -39.00 38.92
C SER A 1100 -3.86 -39.56 39.65
N LEU A 1101 -3.08 -40.41 38.99
CA LEU A 1101 -1.87 -41.00 39.57
C LEU A 1101 -0.81 -39.93 39.86
N ARG A 1102 -0.63 -38.92 38.99
CA ARG A 1102 0.25 -37.77 39.28
C ARG A 1102 -0.24 -36.95 40.48
N ALA A 1103 -1.53 -36.69 40.61
CA ALA A 1103 -2.10 -35.98 41.76
C ALA A 1103 -1.83 -36.78 43.05
N LEU A 1104 -2.04 -38.10 43.03
CA LEU A 1104 -1.79 -38.99 44.16
C LEU A 1104 -0.30 -38.99 44.56
N LEU A 1105 0.60 -39.23 43.60
CA LEU A 1105 2.05 -39.23 43.80
C LEU A 1105 2.62 -37.86 44.20
N SER A 1106 1.95 -36.77 43.83
CA SER A 1106 2.37 -35.41 44.21
C SER A 1106 2.11 -35.07 45.69
N HIS A 1107 1.27 -35.85 46.38
CA HIS A 1107 0.90 -35.61 47.77
C HIS A 1107 2.08 -35.90 48.72
N ALA A 1108 2.28 -35.06 49.75
CA ALA A 1108 3.49 -35.04 50.58
C ALA A 1108 3.87 -36.41 51.20
N LEU A 1109 2.88 -37.23 51.57
CA LEU A 1109 3.09 -38.57 52.13
C LEU A 1109 3.72 -39.57 51.14
N PHE A 1110 3.47 -39.44 49.83
CA PHE A 1110 4.11 -40.26 48.80
C PHE A 1110 5.50 -39.74 48.39
N GLN A 1111 5.80 -38.47 48.64
CA GLN A 1111 7.16 -37.93 48.46
C GLN A 1111 8.14 -38.47 49.52
N GLN A 1112 7.64 -38.80 50.72
CA GLN A 1112 8.45 -39.37 51.81
C GLN A 1112 8.63 -40.89 51.71
N ASN A 1113 7.72 -41.59 51.02
CA ASN A 1113 7.78 -43.04 50.80
C ASN A 1113 7.57 -43.36 49.31
N PRO A 1114 8.65 -43.44 48.50
CA PRO A 1114 8.52 -43.70 47.07
C PRO A 1114 7.94 -45.09 46.81
N VAL A 1115 6.90 -45.10 45.98
CA VAL A 1115 6.18 -46.28 45.46
C VAL A 1115 6.60 -46.49 44.01
N CYS A 1116 6.91 -47.73 43.62
CA CYS A 1116 7.19 -48.04 42.21
C CYS A 1116 5.87 -48.16 41.43
N VAL A 1117 5.70 -47.38 40.36
CA VAL A 1117 4.46 -47.38 39.55
C VAL A 1117 4.75 -47.94 38.18
N GLU A 1118 4.49 -49.24 38.03
CA GLU A 1118 4.60 -49.96 36.76
C GLU A 1118 3.24 -50.01 36.04
N PHE A 1119 3.19 -49.54 34.80
CA PHE A 1119 1.96 -49.48 34.01
C PHE A 1119 1.73 -50.78 33.22
N ILE A 1120 1.28 -51.82 33.93
CA ILE A 1120 0.89 -53.10 33.31
C ILE A 1120 -0.27 -52.84 32.33
N LYS A 1121 -0.14 -53.33 31.09
CA LYS A 1121 -1.24 -53.34 30.11
C LYS A 1121 -2.00 -54.66 30.27
N PRO A 1122 -3.29 -54.66 30.66
CA PRO A 1122 -4.12 -55.86 30.53
C PRO A 1122 -4.25 -56.25 29.05
N SER A 1123 -4.43 -57.55 28.82
CA SER A 1123 -4.40 -58.22 27.51
C SER A 1123 -5.25 -57.54 26.42
N PRO A 1124 -4.79 -57.49 25.14
CA PRO A 1124 -5.51 -56.85 24.03
C PRO A 1124 -6.80 -57.57 23.59
N LYS A 1125 -7.29 -58.56 24.35
CA LYS A 1125 -8.52 -59.32 24.07
C LYS A 1125 -9.72 -58.95 24.96
N ALA A 1126 -9.61 -57.96 25.84
CA ALA A 1126 -10.76 -57.49 26.62
C ALA A 1126 -11.83 -56.86 25.70
N PRO A 1127 -13.08 -57.37 25.67
CA PRO A 1127 -14.09 -56.92 24.73
C PRO A 1127 -14.68 -55.55 25.07
N GLU A 1128 -15.06 -54.79 24.04
CA GLU A 1128 -15.88 -53.59 24.17
C GLU A 1128 -17.35 -53.97 24.44
N ILE A 1129 -18.05 -53.23 25.31
CA ILE A 1129 -19.42 -53.55 25.72
C ILE A 1129 -20.36 -52.36 25.47
N PRO A 1130 -21.37 -52.51 24.60
CA PRO A 1130 -22.65 -51.80 24.70
C PRO A 1130 -23.59 -52.53 25.68
N SER A 1131 -24.51 -51.77 26.27
CA SER A 1131 -25.31 -52.10 27.47
C SER A 1131 -26.03 -53.46 27.55
N THR A 1132 -26.41 -53.81 28.78
CA THR A 1132 -27.38 -54.84 29.23
C THR A 1132 -26.91 -56.29 29.28
N VAL A 1133 -25.74 -56.62 28.73
CA VAL A 1133 -25.04 -57.91 28.99
C VAL A 1133 -24.11 -57.80 30.23
N ASP A 1134 -24.16 -56.65 30.91
CA ASP A 1134 -23.15 -56.21 31.87
C ASP A 1134 -22.95 -57.12 33.09
N ARG A 1135 -23.94 -57.93 33.49
CA ARG A 1135 -23.82 -58.83 34.66
C ARG A 1135 -22.92 -60.05 34.38
N LEU A 1136 -23.17 -60.74 33.26
CA LEU A 1136 -22.39 -61.91 32.84
C LEU A 1136 -20.97 -61.52 32.41
N ASN A 1137 -20.81 -60.41 31.69
CA ASN A 1137 -19.50 -59.91 31.30
C ASN A 1137 -18.71 -59.35 32.49
N PHE A 1138 -19.36 -58.78 33.50
CA PHE A 1138 -18.70 -58.41 34.75
C PHE A 1138 -18.21 -59.65 35.49
N GLU A 1139 -19.03 -60.70 35.65
CA GLU A 1139 -18.60 -61.96 36.27
C GLU A 1139 -17.46 -62.64 35.47
N HIS A 1140 -17.49 -62.61 34.13
CA HIS A 1140 -16.41 -63.13 33.29
C HIS A 1140 -15.11 -62.32 33.39
N LEU A 1141 -15.18 -60.98 33.36
CA LEU A 1141 -14.03 -60.10 33.53
C LEU A 1141 -13.46 -60.23 34.95
N PHE A 1142 -14.34 -60.33 35.95
CA PHE A 1142 -13.98 -60.52 37.34
C PHE A 1142 -13.26 -61.85 37.56
N HIS A 1143 -13.76 -62.97 37.01
CA HIS A 1143 -13.04 -64.24 36.99
C HIS A 1143 -11.72 -64.18 36.23
N SER A 1144 -11.64 -63.44 35.12
CA SER A 1144 -10.39 -63.25 34.38
C SER A 1144 -9.33 -62.51 35.18
N VAL A 1145 -9.72 -61.44 35.91
CA VAL A 1145 -8.80 -60.65 36.74
C VAL A 1145 -8.41 -61.41 38.01
N ARG A 1146 -9.36 -62.14 38.63
CA ARG A 1146 -9.11 -63.03 39.77
C ARG A 1146 -8.07 -64.13 39.45
N ASN A 1147 -8.00 -64.57 38.20
CA ASN A 1147 -7.02 -65.56 37.74
C ASN A 1147 -5.68 -64.93 37.26
N GLU A 1148 -5.58 -63.59 37.14
CA GLU A 1148 -4.33 -62.88 36.80
C GLU A 1148 -3.62 -62.30 38.05
N ILE A 1149 -4.30 -62.28 39.21
CA ILE A 1149 -3.78 -61.79 40.51
C ILE A 1149 -3.24 -62.94 41.40
N HIS A 1150 -3.58 -64.19 41.07
CA HIS A 1150 -3.00 -65.40 41.65
C HIS A 1150 -1.77 -65.88 40.87
#